data_AF-A0AAU9KKL6-F1
#
_entry.id   AF-A0AAU9KKL6-F1
#
_cell.length_a   1.000
_cell.length_b   1.000
_cell.length_c   1.000
_cell.angle_alpha   90.00
_cell.angle_beta   90.00
_cell.angle_gamma   90.00
#
_symmetry.space_group_name_H-M   'P 1'
#
loop_
_entity.id
_entity.type
_entity.pdbx_description
1 polymer ?
#
loop_
_entity_poly.entity_id
_entity_poly.type
_entity_poly.pdbx_seq_one_letter_code
_entity_poly.pdbx_strand_id
1 'polypeptide(L)'
;MKTQRLRVLPLDGDATEIVQKLLVMTYNVLAQCYIRSSFFPYCKSSELKWKKRSTKLEVVFALSLPVSPDVICLQEVDNYNEFWAGMMKKLGYEGIFIKKTGAKLDGVAVFWRAEKLKVKKFQQVSLDLPSGDESDIDNELRLRTSTRGSVGLIVHFEHLETQVEFVVATTHLFWDPMQEDVKLLQTRRMLQAMETFTWTMDTVLPLIFSGDFNSLPDSKVYNFITKNHNYHSAYSHYETNGEPMFTNVSGDAISDDGTHVPRFVGTLDYIFYRSSRIQPAALMEIMSFEDASKNVALPIAQIFASGQEQAAFQKIIDKIPIPYDNIVYDTVLSSITSLPQLSQTQVELLTREHGDTLVQNNLQSRNFCVLVRYVIYELSFCCRVAKMMENSLDAFDPEAASLKVGDGTLQVVKTHVHRAVNALFLARQFTMRFIERMDEYSLLSHFQYHALTESNGTSTTLKRGFMQYSFSIQMEAETASSNDVCAPEDFSDDLAFPLLDALLTVLIELPPNETTYDLHMEIVNLLLVLLSPVVYSCDYTKQASDLHLHNPFLRMLMMSASPCGKKSYWASGVIRRLLQNSIDQLQATGSSSMTNTAVIALEKAREMSLVAMSVLSNQKHEQEQFPHFTLESVGSTAASIFRYPLSFIRSMTSREDTPSPLADRSVLLLLVLLQSCRDNDSMVTSNPFRGALCRIIDGAGIIESSQAEMKDLRPRLMQHHGTSQSSGAQKLKLLISNVFKVIGSHAPYEASHLMLYTLLYTNPMVWDRAVSSADMERLLLPLLEILHHARSVEPSRLYMLVVVLLTFTQNPTFVHNTHTQLIVPKVPWYQEHYMVDVSLGSLMMIIFTRLIIRNITHFQDNFIHLNAFAALSNLARSAESLHMYAAQGIVGVIDMLAKNEAKLVVRMKGLKATDEDEYNALAQKRSAYVEFIRLLLDVVSSCLKPMLLPRNPQLIYSLLHRADTFATLQQYSEFAAHVHNSPVWITLAQFETVVKAKTSPDDILNADMILKIIRSECTSLLAASSTRSRARGSTKSRTSVDGDDTSYRYEEESNPEQFFVPYIWKHIQEQTPDFCWKVNKITLFVPSDISTSKL
;
A
#
# COMPACT_ATOMS: atom_id res chain seq x y z
N MET A 1 -40.04 -12.81 9.97
CA MET A 1 -39.51 -12.22 11.22
C MET A 1 -40.18 -12.91 12.39
N LYS A 2 -39.46 -13.20 13.49
CA LYS A 2 -40.11 -13.28 14.81
C LYS A 2 -40.51 -11.86 15.20
N THR A 3 -41.57 -11.66 15.97
CA THR A 3 -42.05 -10.34 16.37
C THR A 3 -40.98 -9.56 17.14
N GLN A 4 -40.35 -8.61 16.46
CA GLN A 4 -39.40 -7.65 17.06
C GLN A 4 -40.16 -6.70 17.98
N ARG A 5 -39.54 -6.31 19.09
CA ARG A 5 -40.17 -5.43 20.08
C ARG A 5 -39.91 -3.97 19.71
N LEU A 6 -40.81 -3.09 20.17
CA LEU A 6 -40.55 -1.66 20.19
C LEU A 6 -39.75 -1.33 21.45
N ARG A 7 -38.53 -0.84 21.28
CA ARG A 7 -37.67 -0.32 22.35
C ARG A 7 -38.04 1.13 22.60
N VAL A 8 -38.63 1.40 23.76
CA VAL A 8 -38.96 2.76 24.22
C VAL A 8 -37.67 3.49 24.56
N LEU A 9 -37.55 4.74 24.12
CA LEU A 9 -36.42 5.61 24.41
C LEU A 9 -36.71 6.47 25.65
N PRO A 10 -35.69 6.86 26.44
CA PRO A 10 -35.86 7.86 27.48
C PRO A 10 -36.28 9.20 26.85
N LEU A 11 -37.20 9.90 27.50
CA LEU A 11 -37.60 11.25 27.10
C LEU A 11 -36.68 12.25 27.80
N ASP A 12 -36.05 13.15 27.04
CA ASP A 12 -35.32 14.27 27.61
C ASP A 12 -36.28 15.27 28.30
N GLY A 13 -35.79 15.96 29.34
CA GLY A 13 -36.60 16.52 30.42
C GLY A 13 -37.56 17.66 30.08
N ASP A 14 -38.53 17.88 30.99
CA ASP A 14 -39.56 18.95 30.98
C ASP A 14 -40.32 19.16 29.66
N ALA A 15 -40.46 18.09 28.87
CA ALA A 15 -41.36 18.07 27.72
C ALA A 15 -42.83 18.31 28.16
N THR A 16 -43.34 19.49 27.81
CA THR A 16 -44.77 19.83 27.79
C THR A 16 -45.59 18.73 27.10
N GLU A 17 -46.83 18.50 27.58
CA GLU A 17 -47.71 17.37 27.20
C GLU A 17 -47.48 16.80 25.80
N ILE A 18 -47.22 15.48 25.72
CA ILE A 18 -47.12 14.75 24.45
C ILE A 18 -48.52 14.74 23.80
N VAL A 19 -48.74 15.66 22.88
CA VAL A 19 -50.04 15.87 22.21
C VAL A 19 -50.44 14.67 21.34
N GLN A 20 -49.49 14.03 20.64
CA GLN A 20 -49.77 12.90 19.74
C GLN A 20 -48.55 12.00 19.58
N LYS A 21 -48.78 10.69 19.33
CA LYS A 21 -47.77 9.75 18.83
C LYS A 21 -48.03 9.42 17.37
N LEU A 22 -46.98 9.38 16.57
CA LEU A 22 -47.00 9.02 15.14
C LEU A 22 -45.98 7.92 14.89
N LEU A 23 -46.40 6.82 14.24
CA LEU A 23 -45.51 5.73 13.84
C LEU A 23 -45.19 5.83 12.34
N VAL A 24 -43.91 6.04 12.00
CA VAL A 24 -43.43 6.13 10.62
C VAL A 24 -42.52 4.93 10.30
N MET A 25 -42.73 4.32 9.14
CA MET A 25 -41.93 3.21 8.62
C MET A 25 -41.29 3.61 7.28
N THR A 26 -40.03 3.26 7.07
CA THR A 26 -39.39 3.26 5.74
C THR A 26 -38.96 1.84 5.38
N TYR A 27 -39.12 1.42 4.12
CA TYR A 27 -38.73 0.07 3.68
C TYR A 27 -38.56 -0.05 2.16
N ASN A 28 -37.34 -0.34 1.70
CA ASN A 28 -37.09 -0.79 0.32
C ASN A 28 -37.61 -2.24 0.15
N VAL A 29 -38.57 -2.44 -0.75
CA VAL A 29 -39.28 -3.73 -0.94
C VAL A 29 -38.69 -4.62 -2.04
N LEU A 30 -37.58 -4.20 -2.66
CA LEU A 30 -36.87 -4.86 -3.77
C LEU A 30 -37.76 -5.10 -5.00
N ALA A 31 -37.68 -4.26 -6.02
CA ALA A 31 -38.51 -4.41 -7.23
C ALA A 31 -38.07 -5.63 -8.04
N GLN A 32 -39.06 -6.30 -8.65
CA GLN A 32 -38.84 -7.48 -9.46
C GLN A 32 -37.91 -7.21 -10.65
N CYS A 33 -37.87 -5.97 -11.16
CA CYS A 33 -36.97 -5.56 -12.25
C CYS A 33 -35.48 -5.47 -11.88
N TYR A 34 -35.13 -5.48 -10.58
CA TYR A 34 -33.73 -5.56 -10.13
C TYR A 34 -33.28 -6.98 -9.80
N ILE A 35 -34.22 -7.90 -9.57
CA ILE A 35 -33.91 -9.29 -9.24
C ILE A 35 -33.34 -10.02 -10.45
N ARG A 36 -32.05 -10.34 -10.35
CA ARG A 36 -31.36 -11.35 -11.16
C ARG A 36 -30.95 -12.48 -10.22
N SER A 37 -31.15 -13.74 -10.62
CA SER A 37 -30.77 -14.88 -9.77
C SER A 37 -29.29 -14.86 -9.36
N SER A 38 -28.42 -14.27 -10.20
CA SER A 38 -27.00 -14.06 -9.95
C SER A 38 -26.67 -13.03 -8.86
N PHE A 39 -27.61 -12.17 -8.47
CA PHE A 39 -27.42 -11.20 -7.37
C PHE A 39 -27.88 -11.75 -6.01
N PHE A 40 -28.66 -12.84 -6.03
CA PHE A 40 -29.22 -13.50 -4.84
C PHE A 40 -29.07 -15.03 -4.92
N PRO A 41 -27.87 -15.59 -5.22
CA PRO A 41 -27.68 -17.03 -5.45
C PRO A 41 -27.98 -17.89 -4.20
N TYR A 42 -27.76 -17.34 -3.00
CA TYR A 42 -28.17 -17.92 -1.72
C TYR A 42 -29.70 -18.08 -1.57
N CYS A 43 -30.50 -17.35 -2.36
CA CYS A 43 -31.95 -17.43 -2.31
C CYS A 43 -32.47 -18.35 -3.44
N LYS A 44 -33.17 -19.44 -3.07
CA LYS A 44 -33.82 -20.35 -4.02
C LYS A 44 -34.65 -19.55 -5.03
N SER A 45 -34.34 -19.63 -6.33
CA SER A 45 -34.92 -18.71 -7.33
C SER A 45 -36.45 -18.75 -7.45
N SER A 46 -37.12 -19.78 -6.91
CA SER A 46 -38.58 -19.80 -6.78
C SER A 46 -39.12 -18.79 -5.76
N GLU A 47 -38.36 -18.50 -4.70
CA GLU A 47 -38.68 -17.53 -3.63
C GLU A 47 -38.48 -16.09 -4.08
N LEU A 48 -37.56 -15.84 -5.02
CA LEU A 48 -37.29 -14.53 -5.62
C LEU A 48 -38.40 -14.08 -6.59
N LYS A 49 -39.29 -14.97 -7.04
CA LYS A 49 -40.38 -14.63 -7.96
C LYS A 49 -41.43 -13.79 -7.27
N TRP A 50 -41.89 -12.71 -7.93
CA TRP A 50 -42.92 -11.80 -7.45
C TRP A 50 -44.12 -12.51 -6.81
N LYS A 51 -44.64 -13.57 -7.44
CA LYS A 51 -45.78 -14.36 -6.91
C LYS A 51 -45.55 -14.94 -5.50
N LYS A 52 -44.31 -15.30 -5.12
CA LYS A 52 -44.00 -15.73 -3.74
C LYS A 52 -43.66 -14.57 -2.82
N ARG A 53 -42.93 -13.55 -3.32
CA ARG A 53 -42.54 -12.38 -2.52
C ARG A 53 -43.74 -11.54 -2.11
N SER A 54 -44.67 -11.27 -3.03
CA SER A 54 -45.92 -10.55 -2.75
C SER A 54 -46.73 -11.19 -1.62
N THR A 55 -46.94 -12.52 -1.63
CA THR A 55 -47.60 -13.23 -0.52
C THR A 55 -46.85 -13.10 0.81
N LYS A 56 -45.51 -13.11 0.80
CA LYS A 56 -44.71 -12.87 2.01
C LYS A 56 -44.83 -11.42 2.50
N LEU A 57 -44.81 -10.45 1.60
CA LEU A 57 -45.01 -9.03 1.93
C LEU A 57 -46.42 -8.79 2.49
N GLU A 58 -47.45 -9.37 1.90
CA GLU A 58 -48.82 -9.32 2.41
C GLU A 58 -48.91 -9.84 3.86
N VAL A 59 -48.27 -10.98 4.18
CA VAL A 59 -48.17 -11.50 5.56
C VAL A 59 -47.35 -10.59 6.48
N VAL A 60 -46.31 -9.92 5.98
CA VAL A 60 -45.53 -8.95 6.77
C VAL A 60 -46.40 -7.78 7.17
N PHE A 61 -47.01 -7.08 6.21
CA PHE A 61 -47.83 -5.89 6.45
C PHE A 61 -49.14 -6.18 7.18
N ALA A 62 -49.76 -7.35 6.97
CA ALA A 62 -51.03 -7.70 7.60
C ALA A 62 -50.88 -8.25 9.04
N LEU A 63 -49.81 -9.00 9.35
CA LEU A 63 -49.73 -9.81 10.58
C LEU A 63 -48.39 -9.80 11.32
N SER A 64 -47.29 -9.37 10.70
CA SER A 64 -45.94 -9.51 11.31
C SER A 64 -45.41 -8.24 11.98
N LEU A 65 -45.99 -7.07 11.67
CA LEU A 65 -45.66 -5.81 12.33
C LEU A 65 -46.28 -5.78 13.75
N PRO A 66 -45.52 -5.48 14.81
CA PRO A 66 -46.02 -5.47 16.19
C PRO A 66 -47.02 -4.34 16.46
N VAL A 67 -46.90 -3.24 15.71
CA VAL A 67 -47.85 -2.12 15.65
C VAL A 67 -47.93 -1.68 14.19
N SER A 68 -49.14 -1.41 13.71
CA SER A 68 -49.34 -0.91 12.35
C SER A 68 -48.91 0.56 12.24
N PRO A 69 -48.02 0.94 11.30
CA PRO A 69 -47.58 2.33 11.14
C PRO A 69 -48.71 3.27 10.73
N ASP A 70 -48.58 4.55 11.03
CA ASP A 70 -49.50 5.60 10.58
C ASP A 70 -49.12 6.11 9.18
N VAL A 71 -47.81 6.18 8.89
CA VAL A 71 -47.23 6.48 7.58
C VAL A 71 -46.19 5.42 7.19
N ILE A 72 -46.22 4.97 5.93
CA ILE A 72 -45.30 3.97 5.38
C ILE A 72 -44.71 4.50 4.07
N CYS A 73 -43.40 4.72 4.06
CA CYS A 73 -42.61 5.13 2.91
C CYS A 73 -41.92 3.91 2.29
N LEU A 74 -42.28 3.54 1.06
CA LEU A 74 -41.71 2.39 0.37
C LEU A 74 -40.85 2.82 -0.84
N GLN A 75 -39.74 2.14 -1.02
CA GLN A 75 -38.82 2.32 -2.15
C GLN A 75 -38.76 1.03 -2.99
N GLU A 76 -38.42 1.16 -4.28
CA GLU A 76 -38.50 0.05 -5.26
C GLU A 76 -39.90 -0.59 -5.36
N VAL A 77 -40.94 0.23 -5.34
CA VAL A 77 -42.32 -0.24 -5.51
C VAL A 77 -42.59 -0.48 -6.99
N ASP A 78 -42.78 -1.74 -7.38
CA ASP A 78 -43.39 -2.12 -8.66
C ASP A 78 -44.75 -2.82 -8.45
N ASN A 79 -45.48 -3.12 -9.53
CA ASN A 79 -46.82 -3.74 -9.47
C ASN A 79 -47.82 -2.98 -8.58
N TYR A 80 -47.74 -1.64 -8.56
CA TYR A 80 -48.50 -0.80 -7.63
C TYR A 80 -50.03 -0.96 -7.79
N ASN A 81 -50.53 -0.93 -9.03
CA ASN A 81 -51.96 -1.03 -9.30
C ASN A 81 -52.48 -2.45 -9.10
N GLU A 82 -51.67 -3.46 -9.42
CA GLU A 82 -52.03 -4.88 -9.43
C GLU A 82 -51.99 -5.50 -8.02
N PHE A 83 -51.12 -4.99 -7.15
CA PHE A 83 -50.90 -5.54 -5.80
C PHE A 83 -51.02 -4.48 -4.70
N TRP A 84 -50.14 -3.49 -4.67
CA TRP A 84 -49.98 -2.62 -3.49
C TRP A 84 -51.22 -1.79 -3.17
N ALA A 85 -51.81 -1.12 -4.16
CA ALA A 85 -52.99 -0.28 -3.97
C ALA A 85 -54.17 -1.08 -3.40
N GLY A 86 -54.41 -2.30 -3.91
CA GLY A 86 -55.47 -3.17 -3.45
C GLY A 86 -55.19 -3.80 -2.08
N MET A 87 -53.95 -4.20 -1.81
CA MET A 87 -53.53 -4.82 -0.54
C MET A 87 -53.54 -3.79 0.60
N MET A 88 -52.90 -2.64 0.41
CA MET A 88 -52.82 -1.58 1.42
C MET A 88 -54.21 -0.99 1.73
N LYS A 89 -55.09 -0.85 0.73
CA LYS A 89 -56.48 -0.41 0.95
C LYS A 89 -57.30 -1.38 1.82
N LYS A 90 -57.08 -2.70 1.70
CA LYS A 90 -57.70 -3.69 2.60
C LYS A 90 -57.19 -3.57 4.05
N LEU A 91 -55.97 -3.09 4.23
CA LEU A 91 -55.36 -2.82 5.54
C LEU A 91 -55.71 -1.44 6.13
N GLY A 92 -56.59 -0.66 5.47
CA GLY A 92 -57.03 0.65 5.94
C GLY A 92 -56.13 1.83 5.50
N TYR A 93 -55.25 1.62 4.54
CA TYR A 93 -54.34 2.66 4.04
C TYR A 93 -54.79 3.23 2.69
N GLU A 94 -54.68 4.54 2.55
CA GLU A 94 -54.58 5.21 1.25
C GLU A 94 -53.10 5.40 0.88
N GLY A 95 -52.81 5.75 -0.38
CA GLY A 95 -51.43 5.93 -0.81
C GLY A 95 -51.26 6.67 -2.13
N ILE A 96 -50.06 7.22 -2.32
CA ILE A 96 -49.59 7.87 -3.56
C ILE A 96 -48.34 7.14 -4.02
N PHE A 97 -48.23 6.86 -5.31
CA PHE A 97 -47.05 6.25 -5.94
C PHE A 97 -46.50 7.13 -7.05
N ILE A 98 -45.19 7.36 -7.00
CA ILE A 98 -44.42 8.07 -8.01
C ILE A 98 -43.45 7.10 -8.66
N LYS A 99 -43.72 6.76 -9.91
CA LYS A 99 -42.82 5.97 -10.76
C LYS A 99 -41.52 6.74 -11.04
N LYS A 100 -40.37 6.05 -11.08
CA LYS A 100 -39.12 6.59 -11.62
C LYS A 100 -39.30 7.06 -13.07
N THR A 101 -38.57 8.12 -13.44
CA THR A 101 -38.59 8.76 -14.78
C THR A 101 -37.92 7.91 -15.87
N GLY A 102 -37.12 6.91 -15.48
CA GLY A 102 -36.44 6.00 -16.40
C GLY A 102 -37.31 4.85 -16.96
N ALA A 103 -36.68 3.95 -17.70
CA ALA A 103 -37.34 2.82 -18.37
C ALA A 103 -37.84 1.70 -17.42
N LYS A 104 -37.41 1.69 -16.15
CA LYS A 104 -37.82 0.68 -15.17
C LYS A 104 -39.25 0.93 -14.69
N LEU A 105 -39.87 -0.10 -14.08
CA LEU A 105 -41.27 -0.04 -13.64
C LEU A 105 -41.45 0.38 -12.17
N ASP A 106 -40.35 0.52 -11.44
CA ASP A 106 -40.35 0.81 -10.02
C ASP A 106 -40.46 2.32 -9.70
N GLY A 107 -40.66 2.62 -8.42
CA GLY A 107 -40.79 3.98 -7.92
C GLY A 107 -40.75 4.05 -6.40
N VAL A 108 -41.23 5.17 -5.87
CA VAL A 108 -41.45 5.38 -4.42
C VAL A 108 -42.94 5.52 -4.14
N ALA A 109 -43.39 5.05 -2.99
CA ALA A 109 -44.77 5.23 -2.53
C ALA A 109 -44.82 5.73 -1.08
N VAL A 110 -45.84 6.53 -0.77
CA VAL A 110 -46.21 6.88 0.62
C VAL A 110 -47.63 6.40 0.84
N PHE A 111 -47.83 5.56 1.86
CA PHE A 111 -49.14 5.12 2.34
C PHE A 111 -49.42 5.73 3.72
N TRP A 112 -50.69 6.01 4.02
CA TRP A 112 -51.12 6.55 5.31
C TRP A 112 -52.46 5.98 5.76
N ARG A 113 -52.69 5.96 7.08
CA ARG A 113 -53.99 5.58 7.66
C ARG A 113 -55.03 6.68 7.43
N ALA A 114 -55.96 6.44 6.51
CA ALA A 114 -57.01 7.43 6.16
C ALA A 114 -57.96 7.76 7.33
N GLU A 115 -58.08 6.86 8.31
CA GLU A 115 -58.85 7.09 9.55
C GLU A 115 -58.19 8.09 10.52
N LYS A 116 -56.87 8.33 10.39
CA LYS A 116 -56.08 9.23 11.27
C LYS A 116 -55.52 10.44 10.55
N LEU A 117 -55.17 10.30 9.28
CA LEU A 117 -54.36 11.27 8.53
C LEU A 117 -55.06 11.66 7.23
N LYS A 118 -55.07 12.96 6.96
CA LYS A 118 -55.61 13.56 5.74
C LYS A 118 -54.50 14.27 4.98
N VAL A 119 -54.36 13.98 3.68
CA VAL A 119 -53.42 14.69 2.82
C VAL A 119 -53.99 16.07 2.47
N LYS A 120 -53.24 17.13 2.78
CA LYS A 120 -53.55 18.51 2.36
C LYS A 120 -52.96 18.84 0.99
N LYS A 121 -51.74 18.39 0.73
CA LYS A 121 -50.97 18.67 -0.51
C LYS A 121 -49.90 17.60 -0.68
N PHE A 122 -49.51 17.29 -1.92
CA PHE A 122 -48.31 16.52 -2.20
C PHE A 122 -47.56 17.12 -3.40
N GLN A 123 -46.28 16.76 -3.54
CA GLN A 123 -45.44 17.14 -4.67
C GLN A 123 -44.54 15.96 -5.08
N GLN A 124 -44.57 15.63 -6.36
CA GLN A 124 -43.55 14.81 -7.01
C GLN A 124 -42.30 15.66 -7.26
N VAL A 125 -41.12 15.10 -7.00
CA VAL A 125 -39.82 15.71 -7.29
C VAL A 125 -39.08 14.83 -8.29
N SER A 126 -38.62 15.40 -9.40
CA SER A 126 -37.65 14.74 -10.29
C SER A 126 -36.24 15.18 -9.88
N LEU A 127 -35.38 14.24 -9.50
CA LEU A 127 -34.01 14.54 -9.08
C LEU A 127 -33.04 14.61 -10.27
N ASP A 128 -33.52 14.22 -11.47
CA ASP A 128 -32.80 14.40 -12.73
C ASP A 128 -32.76 15.88 -13.17
N LEU A 129 -33.77 16.67 -12.80
CA LEU A 129 -33.91 18.09 -13.19
C LEU A 129 -33.33 19.04 -12.13
N PRO A 130 -32.75 20.19 -12.53
CA PRO A 130 -32.30 21.22 -11.58
C PRO A 130 -33.42 21.75 -10.68
N SER A 131 -33.08 22.09 -9.44
CA SER A 131 -34.01 22.67 -8.47
C SER A 131 -33.38 23.89 -7.79
N GLY A 132 -33.85 25.10 -8.11
CA GLY A 132 -33.22 26.34 -7.63
C GLY A 132 -31.93 26.69 -8.40
N ASP A 133 -31.04 27.45 -7.77
CA ASP A 133 -29.74 27.77 -8.36
C ASP A 133 -28.73 26.62 -8.18
N GLU A 134 -28.04 26.32 -9.27
CA GLU A 134 -26.99 25.32 -9.41
C GLU A 134 -25.81 25.90 -10.23
N SER A 135 -25.68 27.23 -10.34
CA SER A 135 -24.63 27.90 -11.12
C SER A 135 -23.20 27.51 -10.69
N ASP A 136 -23.05 27.05 -9.46
CA ASP A 136 -21.85 26.47 -8.84
C ASP A 136 -21.55 25.02 -9.25
N ILE A 137 -22.48 24.35 -9.94
CA ILE A 137 -22.37 22.93 -10.32
C ILE A 137 -21.88 22.80 -11.77
N ASP A 138 -20.78 22.06 -11.94
CA ASP A 138 -20.22 21.78 -13.27
C ASP A 138 -21.19 20.99 -14.17
N ASN A 139 -21.06 21.22 -15.49
CA ASN A 139 -21.92 20.65 -16.51
C ASN A 139 -21.79 19.12 -16.65
N GLU A 140 -20.64 18.52 -16.34
CA GLU A 140 -20.47 17.06 -16.36
C GLU A 140 -21.33 16.40 -15.27
N LEU A 141 -21.29 16.93 -14.04
CA LEU A 141 -22.07 16.40 -12.92
C LEU A 141 -23.58 16.57 -13.15
N ARG A 142 -24.01 17.70 -13.72
CA ARG A 142 -25.40 17.91 -14.17
C ARG A 142 -25.84 16.86 -15.18
N LEU A 143 -25.03 16.59 -16.21
CA LEU A 143 -25.33 15.61 -17.26
C LEU A 143 -25.35 14.17 -16.72
N ARG A 144 -24.41 13.81 -15.84
CA ARG A 144 -24.39 12.50 -15.16
C ARG A 144 -25.61 12.31 -14.28
N THR A 145 -26.11 13.37 -13.63
CA THR A 145 -27.28 13.32 -12.76
C THR A 145 -28.59 13.28 -13.53
N SER A 146 -28.71 13.97 -14.68
CA SER A 146 -29.96 14.08 -15.45
C SER A 146 -30.44 12.81 -16.16
N THR A 147 -29.69 11.71 -16.04
CA THR A 147 -29.94 10.43 -16.72
C THR A 147 -30.23 9.27 -15.77
N ARG A 148 -30.43 9.53 -14.47
CA ARG A 148 -30.53 8.46 -13.44
C ARG A 148 -31.94 7.93 -13.23
N GLY A 149 -32.97 8.74 -13.50
CA GLY A 149 -34.36 8.36 -13.32
C GLY A 149 -34.87 8.51 -11.88
N SER A 150 -34.10 9.18 -11.00
CA SER A 150 -34.38 9.23 -9.56
C SER A 150 -35.49 10.22 -9.22
N VAL A 151 -36.37 9.84 -8.31
CA VAL A 151 -37.57 10.61 -7.93
C VAL A 151 -37.75 10.66 -6.42
N GLY A 152 -38.35 11.73 -5.94
CA GLY A 152 -38.84 11.90 -4.58
C GLY A 152 -40.33 12.22 -4.54
N LEU A 153 -40.93 12.03 -3.37
CA LEU A 153 -42.32 12.36 -3.08
C LEU A 153 -42.38 13.10 -1.74
N ILE A 154 -43.03 14.26 -1.71
CA ILE A 154 -43.29 15.07 -0.51
C ILE A 154 -44.80 15.08 -0.27
N VAL A 155 -45.25 14.79 0.95
CA VAL A 155 -46.67 14.75 1.33
C VAL A 155 -46.90 15.56 2.62
N HIS A 156 -47.86 16.48 2.57
CA HIS A 156 -48.33 17.25 3.72
C HIS A 156 -49.57 16.60 4.33
N PHE A 157 -49.48 16.22 5.60
CA PHE A 157 -50.54 15.59 6.39
C PHE A 157 -51.11 16.52 7.46
N GLU A 158 -52.40 16.34 7.72
CA GLU A 158 -53.15 16.86 8.86
C GLU A 158 -53.63 15.65 9.68
N HIS A 159 -53.33 15.60 10.97
CA HIS A 159 -53.83 14.57 11.88
C HIS A 159 -55.28 14.90 12.28
N LEU A 160 -56.23 14.01 11.99
CA LEU A 160 -57.67 14.27 12.05
C LEU A 160 -58.21 14.54 13.47
N GLU A 161 -57.57 13.98 14.50
CA GLU A 161 -57.99 14.17 15.90
C GLU A 161 -57.42 15.48 16.48
N THR A 162 -56.09 15.59 16.49
CA THR A 162 -55.34 16.69 17.12
C THR A 162 -55.14 17.92 16.23
N GLN A 163 -55.51 17.87 14.95
CA GLN A 163 -55.29 18.92 13.93
C GLN A 163 -53.81 19.29 13.71
N VAL A 164 -52.87 18.45 14.20
CA VAL A 164 -51.43 18.68 14.01
C VAL A 164 -51.04 18.42 12.55
N GLU A 165 -50.42 19.42 11.93
CA GLU A 165 -49.84 19.32 10.59
C GLU A 165 -48.39 18.81 10.65
N PHE A 166 -47.96 18.06 9.64
CA PHE A 166 -46.57 17.62 9.45
C PHE A 166 -46.31 17.19 8.00
N VAL A 167 -45.05 17.22 7.56
CA VAL A 167 -44.64 16.83 6.20
C VAL A 167 -43.74 15.60 6.24
N VAL A 168 -44.06 14.62 5.41
CA VAL A 168 -43.22 13.44 5.18
C VAL A 168 -42.72 13.45 3.74
N ALA A 169 -41.41 13.32 3.58
CA ALA A 169 -40.74 13.15 2.31
C ALA A 169 -40.13 11.75 2.20
N THR A 170 -40.12 11.19 0.99
CA THR A 170 -39.32 10.00 0.69
C THR A 170 -38.63 10.04 -0.67
N THR A 171 -37.49 9.34 -0.77
CA THR A 171 -36.66 9.24 -1.97
C THR A 171 -36.02 7.86 -2.10
N HIS A 172 -35.49 7.58 -3.28
CA HIS A 172 -34.51 6.51 -3.53
C HIS A 172 -33.38 7.12 -4.38
N LEU A 173 -32.24 7.44 -3.74
CA LEU A 173 -31.07 8.05 -4.39
C LEU A 173 -30.35 7.07 -5.32
N PHE A 174 -29.48 7.58 -6.19
CA PHE A 174 -28.71 6.72 -7.10
C PHE A 174 -27.82 5.72 -6.32
N TRP A 175 -27.71 4.49 -6.80
CA TRP A 175 -27.13 3.38 -6.03
C TRP A 175 -25.58 3.33 -6.08
N ASP A 176 -24.98 3.67 -7.22
CA ASP A 176 -23.55 3.46 -7.51
C ASP A 176 -22.62 4.04 -6.43
N PRO A 177 -21.85 3.21 -5.70
CA PRO A 177 -20.91 3.68 -4.66
C PRO A 177 -19.88 4.68 -5.16
N MET A 178 -19.51 4.66 -6.45
CA MET A 178 -18.50 5.54 -7.03
C MET A 178 -19.03 6.94 -7.37
N GLN A 179 -20.33 7.20 -7.21
CA GLN A 179 -20.97 8.46 -7.61
C GLN A 179 -21.64 9.18 -6.42
N GLU A 180 -20.87 9.35 -5.34
CA GLU A 180 -21.28 10.15 -4.17
C GLU A 180 -21.66 11.58 -4.55
N ASP A 181 -20.97 12.17 -5.53
CA ASP A 181 -21.25 13.48 -6.12
C ASP A 181 -22.68 13.59 -6.68
N VAL A 182 -23.13 12.58 -7.42
CA VAL A 182 -24.50 12.50 -7.95
C VAL A 182 -25.51 12.35 -6.81
N LYS A 183 -25.24 11.50 -5.80
CA LYS A 183 -26.12 11.33 -4.64
C LYS A 183 -26.26 12.62 -3.84
N LEU A 184 -25.17 13.38 -3.70
CA LEU A 184 -25.14 14.67 -3.02
C LEU A 184 -25.93 15.74 -3.77
N LEU A 185 -25.80 15.83 -5.10
CA LEU A 185 -26.61 16.75 -5.90
C LEU A 185 -28.10 16.38 -5.89
N GLN A 186 -28.43 15.08 -5.98
CA GLN A 186 -29.81 14.61 -5.82
C GLN A 186 -30.39 14.95 -4.43
N THR A 187 -29.56 14.87 -3.38
CA THR A 187 -29.94 15.26 -2.01
C THR A 187 -30.20 16.76 -1.90
N ARG A 188 -29.31 17.61 -2.45
CA ARG A 188 -29.49 19.06 -2.53
C ARG A 188 -30.81 19.43 -3.23
N ARG A 189 -31.08 18.84 -4.39
CA ARG A 189 -32.34 19.04 -5.14
C ARG A 189 -33.57 18.65 -4.33
N MET A 190 -33.53 17.53 -3.62
CA MET A 190 -34.65 17.08 -2.77
C MET A 190 -34.90 18.03 -1.58
N LEU A 191 -33.84 18.47 -0.89
CA LEU A 191 -33.94 19.41 0.23
C LEU A 191 -34.45 20.78 -0.23
N GLN A 192 -33.94 21.32 -1.34
CA GLN A 192 -34.45 22.56 -1.95
C GLN A 192 -35.93 22.45 -2.37
N ALA A 193 -36.35 21.29 -2.89
CA ALA A 193 -37.74 21.03 -3.23
C ALA A 193 -38.64 20.97 -1.98
N MET A 194 -38.17 20.36 -0.89
CA MET A 194 -38.86 20.37 0.41
C MET A 194 -39.00 21.80 0.96
N GLU A 195 -37.92 22.58 0.97
CA GLU A 195 -37.92 23.96 1.47
C GLU A 195 -38.82 24.87 0.64
N THR A 196 -38.83 24.70 -0.69
CA THR A 196 -39.77 25.39 -1.58
C THR A 196 -41.22 24.97 -1.32
N PHE A 197 -41.47 23.68 -1.07
CA PHE A 197 -42.80 23.18 -0.77
C PHE A 197 -43.35 23.71 0.56
N THR A 198 -42.49 23.89 1.58
CA THR A 198 -42.84 24.40 2.91
C THR A 198 -42.71 25.92 3.06
N TRP A 199 -42.22 26.66 2.06
CA TRP A 199 -41.94 28.09 2.15
C TRP A 199 -43.11 28.96 2.63
N THR A 200 -44.34 28.50 2.41
CA THR A 200 -45.60 29.19 2.79
C THR A 200 -46.27 28.59 4.02
N MET A 201 -45.60 27.70 4.75
CA MET A 201 -46.10 26.99 5.93
C MET A 201 -45.44 27.52 7.22
N ASP A 202 -45.90 27.07 8.40
CA ASP A 202 -45.24 27.37 9.69
C ASP A 202 -43.77 26.91 9.65
N THR A 203 -42.83 27.76 10.04
CA THR A 203 -41.39 27.44 10.09
C THR A 203 -41.06 26.37 11.13
N VAL A 204 -41.98 26.12 12.08
CA VAL A 204 -41.83 25.11 13.14
C VAL A 204 -42.54 23.78 12.78
N LEU A 205 -43.08 23.66 11.57
CA LEU A 205 -43.74 22.45 11.06
C LEU A 205 -42.81 21.21 11.14
N PRO A 206 -43.24 20.08 11.74
CA PRO A 206 -42.44 18.86 11.75
C PRO A 206 -42.17 18.32 10.35
N LEU A 207 -40.88 18.22 10.00
CA LEU A 207 -40.40 17.62 8.75
C LEU A 207 -39.80 16.25 9.03
N ILE A 208 -40.19 15.25 8.24
CA ILE A 208 -39.64 13.89 8.28
C ILE A 208 -39.14 13.57 6.87
N PHE A 209 -37.88 13.17 6.72
CA PHE A 209 -37.28 12.80 5.44
C PHE A 209 -36.72 11.37 5.53
N SER A 210 -37.28 10.47 4.72
CA SER A 210 -37.09 9.02 4.86
C SER A 210 -36.72 8.35 3.55
N GLY A 211 -36.14 7.16 3.59
CA GLY A 211 -35.96 6.32 2.41
C GLY A 211 -34.58 5.73 2.27
N ASP A 212 -34.29 5.27 1.05
CA ASP A 212 -33.03 4.65 0.67
C ASP A 212 -32.10 5.72 0.08
N PHE A 213 -31.08 6.10 0.86
CA PHE A 213 -30.12 7.11 0.48
C PHE A 213 -28.90 6.52 -0.23
N ASN A 214 -28.77 5.19 -0.30
CA ASN A 214 -27.58 4.50 -0.82
C ASN A 214 -26.25 5.10 -0.30
N SER A 215 -26.23 5.57 0.95
CA SER A 215 -25.15 6.37 1.53
C SER A 215 -24.93 5.98 3.00
N LEU A 216 -23.68 5.77 3.41
CA LEU A 216 -23.30 5.36 4.77
C LEU A 216 -23.30 6.55 5.76
N PRO A 217 -23.30 6.32 7.10
CA PRO A 217 -23.35 7.39 8.11
C PRO A 217 -22.16 8.37 8.08
N ASP A 218 -21.02 7.96 7.52
CA ASP A 218 -19.81 8.77 7.34
C ASP A 218 -19.80 9.57 6.02
N SER A 219 -20.73 9.29 5.09
CA SER A 219 -20.78 9.89 3.76
C SER A 219 -21.04 11.41 3.75
N LYS A 220 -20.69 12.07 2.64
CA LYS A 220 -21.02 13.49 2.42
C LYS A 220 -22.53 13.73 2.40
N VAL A 221 -23.32 12.78 1.91
CA VAL A 221 -24.80 12.86 1.89
C VAL A 221 -25.35 12.93 3.31
N TYR A 222 -24.94 12.02 4.19
CA TYR A 222 -25.37 12.00 5.58
C TYR A 222 -24.95 13.27 6.33
N ASN A 223 -23.69 13.69 6.17
CA ASN A 223 -23.19 14.93 6.76
C ASN A 223 -23.94 16.18 6.23
N PHE A 224 -24.26 16.24 4.94
CA PHE A 224 -24.98 17.37 4.33
C PHE A 224 -26.43 17.49 4.83
N ILE A 225 -27.12 16.37 5.04
CA ILE A 225 -28.46 16.36 5.64
C ILE A 225 -28.39 16.79 7.11
N THR A 226 -27.49 16.20 7.88
CA THR A 226 -27.44 16.36 9.34
C THR A 226 -26.79 17.67 9.78
N LYS A 227 -25.53 17.91 9.40
CA LYS A 227 -24.73 19.07 9.83
C LYS A 227 -25.05 20.34 9.05
N ASN A 228 -25.33 20.25 7.75
CA ASN A 228 -25.56 21.46 6.94
C ASN A 228 -27.03 21.90 6.89
N HIS A 229 -28.00 20.99 7.06
CA HIS A 229 -29.44 21.30 7.01
C HIS A 229 -30.20 21.06 8.32
N ASN A 230 -29.48 20.76 9.41
CA ASN A 230 -29.99 20.60 10.77
C ASN A 230 -31.12 19.54 10.89
N TYR A 231 -30.97 18.42 10.21
CA TYR A 231 -31.78 17.23 10.46
C TYR A 231 -31.11 16.32 11.50
N HIS A 232 -31.90 15.68 12.34
CA HIS A 232 -31.46 14.63 13.24
C HIS A 232 -31.88 13.27 12.68
N SER A 233 -31.06 12.23 12.88
CA SER A 233 -31.44 10.87 12.52
C SER A 233 -32.17 10.20 13.69
N ALA A 234 -33.37 9.68 13.45
CA ALA A 234 -34.08 8.88 14.46
C ALA A 234 -33.32 7.59 14.83
N TYR A 235 -32.42 7.13 13.95
CA TYR A 235 -31.66 5.90 14.10
C TYR A 235 -30.38 6.07 14.94
N SER A 236 -29.97 7.31 15.23
CA SER A 236 -28.82 7.63 16.09
C SER A 236 -28.94 7.14 17.54
N HIS A 237 -30.14 6.69 17.94
CA HIS A 237 -30.41 6.06 19.24
C HIS A 237 -30.39 4.53 19.21
N TYR A 238 -29.91 3.87 18.13
CA TYR A 238 -29.78 2.41 18.11
C TYR A 238 -28.59 1.92 18.94
N GLU A 239 -27.44 2.57 18.79
CA GLU A 239 -26.22 2.32 19.56
C GLU A 239 -25.94 3.49 20.52
N THR A 240 -24.97 3.35 21.43
CA THR A 240 -24.78 4.25 22.59
C THR A 240 -24.54 5.73 22.26
N ASN A 241 -24.28 6.07 20.99
CA ASN A 241 -24.44 7.39 20.36
C ASN A 241 -24.32 7.22 18.82
N GLY A 242 -25.04 6.26 18.23
CA GLY A 242 -24.74 5.81 16.87
C GLY A 242 -25.92 5.24 16.07
N GLU A 243 -25.80 5.40 14.75
CA GLU A 243 -26.56 4.66 13.74
C GLU A 243 -26.37 3.14 13.93
N PRO A 244 -27.33 2.30 13.50
CA PRO A 244 -27.19 0.86 13.62
C PRO A 244 -26.11 0.35 12.67
N MET A 245 -25.44 -0.75 13.03
CA MET A 245 -24.46 -1.42 12.16
C MET A 245 -24.97 -1.71 10.73
N PHE A 246 -26.26 -2.01 10.54
CA PHE A 246 -26.84 -2.20 9.21
C PHE A 246 -28.36 -1.97 9.14
N THR A 247 -28.82 -1.55 7.96
CA THR A 247 -30.21 -1.70 7.48
C THR A 247 -30.29 -2.71 6.33
N ASN A 248 -29.20 -2.91 5.60
CA ASN A 248 -29.15 -3.77 4.41
C ASN A 248 -28.02 -4.81 4.52
N VAL A 249 -28.33 -6.05 4.14
CA VAL A 249 -27.37 -7.15 3.95
C VAL A 249 -27.66 -7.71 2.56
N SER A 250 -26.70 -7.64 1.64
CA SER A 250 -26.96 -7.96 0.23
C SER A 250 -25.75 -8.50 -0.53
N GLY A 251 -26.06 -9.13 -1.67
CA GLY A 251 -25.09 -9.74 -2.56
C GLY A 251 -24.39 -10.96 -1.97
N ASP A 252 -23.78 -11.72 -2.86
CA ASP A 252 -23.03 -12.92 -2.56
C ASP A 252 -21.56 -12.67 -2.94
N ALA A 253 -20.67 -12.82 -1.97
CA ALA A 253 -19.26 -12.98 -2.23
C ALA A 253 -18.92 -14.41 -1.85
N ILE A 254 -18.20 -15.09 -2.75
CA ILE A 254 -17.48 -16.29 -2.39
C ILE A 254 -16.18 -15.79 -1.78
N SER A 255 -15.99 -15.96 -0.47
CA SER A 255 -14.69 -15.75 0.18
C SER A 255 -13.69 -16.80 -0.30
N ASP A 256 -12.40 -16.58 -0.05
CA ASP A 256 -11.32 -17.37 -0.68
C ASP A 256 -11.30 -18.87 -0.29
N ASP A 257 -12.10 -19.28 0.69
CA ASP A 257 -12.39 -20.66 1.10
C ASP A 257 -13.54 -21.33 0.31
N GLY A 258 -14.13 -20.65 -0.68
CA GLY A 258 -15.30 -21.15 -1.41
C GLY A 258 -16.63 -20.93 -0.68
N THR A 259 -16.64 -20.19 0.42
CA THR A 259 -17.83 -20.04 1.27
C THR A 259 -18.60 -18.77 0.96
N HIS A 260 -19.92 -18.83 1.13
CA HIS A 260 -20.80 -17.71 0.84
C HIS A 260 -20.81 -16.74 2.02
N VAL A 261 -20.49 -15.47 1.77
CA VAL A 261 -20.56 -14.35 2.72
C VAL A 261 -21.32 -13.16 2.09
N PRO A 262 -21.97 -12.27 2.88
CA PRO A 262 -22.65 -11.12 2.32
C PRO A 262 -21.66 -10.15 1.67
N ARG A 263 -21.90 -9.80 0.40
CA ARG A 263 -21.01 -8.88 -0.34
C ARG A 263 -21.06 -7.44 0.17
N PHE A 264 -22.18 -7.05 0.78
CA PHE A 264 -22.40 -5.74 1.37
C PHE A 264 -23.21 -5.85 2.66
N VAL A 265 -22.77 -5.10 3.68
CA VAL A 265 -23.44 -4.90 4.97
C VAL A 265 -23.30 -3.42 5.32
N GLY A 266 -24.39 -2.75 5.65
CA GLY A 266 -24.33 -1.35 6.07
C GLY A 266 -25.70 -0.68 6.20
N THR A 267 -25.69 0.56 6.68
CA THR A 267 -26.89 1.39 6.87
C THR A 267 -27.00 2.38 5.70
N LEU A 268 -28.06 2.23 4.91
CA LEU A 268 -28.38 3.04 3.74
C LEU A 268 -29.79 3.65 3.82
N ASP A 269 -30.67 3.03 4.61
CA ASP A 269 -32.02 3.51 4.87
C ASP A 269 -32.04 4.39 6.12
N TYR A 270 -32.73 5.53 6.08
CA TYR A 270 -32.81 6.45 7.22
C TYR A 270 -34.23 7.01 7.42
N ILE A 271 -34.49 7.48 8.64
CA ILE A 271 -35.60 8.38 8.97
C ILE A 271 -35.00 9.60 9.66
N PHE A 272 -34.77 10.66 8.89
CA PHE A 272 -34.36 11.97 9.38
C PHE A 272 -35.57 12.80 9.80
N TYR A 273 -35.40 13.69 10.78
CA TYR A 273 -36.42 14.66 11.20
C TYR A 273 -35.83 16.04 11.49
N ARG A 274 -36.64 17.09 11.31
CA ARG A 274 -36.29 18.49 11.59
C ARG A 274 -37.50 19.25 12.14
N SER A 275 -37.54 19.43 13.46
CA SER A 275 -38.34 20.41 14.22
C SER A 275 -38.11 20.17 15.71
N SER A 276 -38.19 21.20 16.56
CA SER A 276 -38.22 21.05 18.02
C SER A 276 -39.53 20.46 18.57
N ARG A 277 -40.56 20.31 17.73
CA ARG A 277 -41.87 19.72 18.09
C ARG A 277 -41.95 18.21 17.89
N ILE A 278 -40.86 17.53 17.49
CA ILE A 278 -40.84 16.07 17.27
C ILE A 278 -39.56 15.44 17.82
N GLN A 279 -39.69 14.28 18.47
CA GLN A 279 -38.57 13.49 18.96
C GLN A 279 -38.87 11.98 18.86
N PRO A 280 -37.86 11.11 18.67
CA PRO A 280 -38.04 9.66 18.67
C PRO A 280 -38.46 9.14 20.06
N ALA A 281 -39.68 8.59 20.17
CA ALA A 281 -40.19 8.03 21.43
C ALA A 281 -39.92 6.51 21.57
N ALA A 282 -39.79 5.80 20.45
CA ALA A 282 -39.48 4.37 20.40
C ALA A 282 -38.92 3.98 19.03
N LEU A 283 -38.11 2.92 19.00
CA LEU A 283 -37.56 2.32 17.78
C LEU A 283 -37.92 0.83 17.71
N MET A 284 -38.06 0.29 16.50
CA MET A 284 -38.25 -1.14 16.28
C MET A 284 -36.89 -1.84 16.32
N GLU A 285 -36.71 -2.87 17.15
CA GLU A 285 -35.45 -3.62 17.18
C GLU A 285 -35.13 -4.22 15.80
N ILE A 286 -33.97 -3.86 15.24
CA ILE A 286 -33.46 -4.41 13.97
C ILE A 286 -33.10 -5.90 14.16
N MET A 287 -33.06 -6.66 13.07
CA MET A 287 -32.73 -8.09 13.11
C MET A 287 -31.27 -8.26 13.57
N SER A 288 -30.95 -9.33 14.31
CA SER A 288 -29.54 -9.60 14.63
C SER A 288 -28.76 -9.90 13.35
N PHE A 289 -27.47 -9.56 13.31
CA PHE A 289 -26.63 -9.86 12.16
C PHE A 289 -26.62 -11.37 11.85
N GLU A 290 -26.64 -12.22 12.88
CA GLU A 290 -26.75 -13.67 12.76
C GLU A 290 -28.06 -14.10 12.06
N ASP A 291 -29.22 -13.57 12.47
CA ASP A 291 -30.50 -13.89 11.82
C ASP A 291 -30.57 -13.36 10.38
N ALA A 292 -29.96 -12.20 10.11
CA ALA A 292 -29.89 -11.61 8.77
C ALA A 292 -28.94 -12.36 7.83
N SER A 293 -27.83 -12.89 8.35
CA SER A 293 -26.81 -13.61 7.58
C SER A 293 -26.96 -15.14 7.60
N LYS A 294 -27.94 -15.70 8.31
CA LYS A 294 -28.17 -17.15 8.49
C LYS A 294 -28.28 -18.02 7.23
N ASN A 295 -28.49 -17.42 6.06
CA ASN A 295 -28.53 -18.11 4.77
C ASN A 295 -27.46 -17.61 3.79
N VAL A 296 -26.55 -16.73 4.24
CA VAL A 296 -25.58 -15.97 3.45
C VAL A 296 -24.19 -15.92 4.13
N ALA A 297 -24.01 -16.53 5.30
CA ALA A 297 -22.75 -16.67 6.01
C ALA A 297 -22.69 -18.04 6.70
N LEU A 298 -21.49 -18.57 6.90
CA LEU A 298 -21.29 -19.85 7.58
C LEU A 298 -21.64 -19.77 9.07
N PRO A 299 -22.16 -20.87 9.67
CA PRO A 299 -22.11 -21.03 11.12
C PRO A 299 -20.66 -21.23 11.57
N ILE A 300 -20.34 -20.77 12.79
CA ILE A 300 -19.03 -20.91 13.46
C ILE A 300 -18.54 -22.37 13.51
N ALA A 301 -19.48 -23.32 13.47
CA ALA A 301 -19.29 -24.76 13.30
C ALA A 301 -18.59 -25.19 11.97
N GLN A 302 -18.04 -24.26 11.19
CA GLN A 302 -17.19 -24.53 10.03
C GLN A 302 -15.73 -24.09 10.20
N ILE A 303 -15.39 -23.33 11.27
CA ILE A 303 -13.98 -23.05 11.63
C ILE A 303 -13.34 -24.27 12.28
N PHE A 304 -14.11 -24.93 13.16
CA PHE A 304 -13.72 -26.15 13.84
C PHE A 304 -14.46 -27.35 13.24
N ALA A 305 -13.76 -28.45 13.00
CA ALA A 305 -14.34 -29.62 12.32
C ALA A 305 -15.35 -30.37 13.21
N SER A 306 -15.38 -30.08 14.51
CA SER A 306 -16.33 -30.63 15.47
C SER A 306 -16.73 -29.62 16.55
N GLY A 307 -17.90 -29.83 17.15
CA GLY A 307 -18.31 -29.08 18.36
C GLY A 307 -17.42 -29.36 19.58
N GLN A 308 -16.62 -30.44 19.55
CA GLN A 308 -15.62 -30.72 20.59
C GLN A 308 -14.40 -29.79 20.46
N GLU A 309 -13.90 -29.58 19.24
CA GLU A 309 -12.86 -28.58 18.95
C GLU A 309 -13.33 -27.16 19.31
N GLN A 310 -14.56 -26.78 18.94
CA GLN A 310 -15.12 -25.47 19.32
C GLN A 310 -15.19 -25.30 20.85
N ALA A 311 -15.68 -26.32 21.58
CA ALA A 311 -15.75 -26.30 23.03
C ALA A 311 -14.36 -26.33 23.70
N ALA A 312 -13.35 -26.93 23.06
CA ALA A 312 -11.96 -26.89 23.51
C ALA A 312 -11.36 -25.49 23.33
N PHE A 313 -11.52 -24.89 22.14
CA PHE A 313 -11.07 -23.51 21.89
C PHE A 313 -11.73 -22.49 22.81
N GLN A 314 -13.05 -22.62 23.05
CA GLN A 314 -13.80 -21.76 23.96
C GLN A 314 -13.27 -21.81 25.42
N LYS A 315 -12.67 -22.94 25.85
CA LYS A 315 -11.98 -23.02 27.15
C LYS A 315 -10.64 -22.29 27.13
N ILE A 316 -9.86 -22.40 26.05
CA ILE A 316 -8.54 -21.73 25.94
C ILE A 316 -8.69 -20.22 26.14
N ILE A 317 -9.74 -19.61 25.61
CA ILE A 317 -10.03 -18.17 25.74
C ILE A 317 -10.78 -17.76 27.03
N ASP A 318 -11.14 -18.72 27.89
CA ASP A 318 -11.90 -18.47 29.12
C ASP A 318 -11.00 -17.95 30.28
N LYS A 319 -11.62 -17.49 31.37
CA LYS A 319 -10.97 -17.05 32.62
C LYS A 319 -10.40 -18.19 33.46
N ILE A 320 -10.76 -19.43 33.16
CA ILE A 320 -10.33 -20.61 33.92
C ILE A 320 -8.94 -21.05 33.43
N PRO A 321 -7.91 -21.12 34.30
CA PRO A 321 -6.61 -21.66 33.95
C PRO A 321 -6.67 -23.13 33.54
N ILE A 322 -5.98 -23.48 32.46
CA ILE A 322 -5.91 -24.86 31.94
C ILE A 322 -4.50 -25.42 32.19
N PRO A 323 -4.36 -26.62 32.81
CA PRO A 323 -3.08 -27.31 32.94
C PRO A 323 -2.44 -27.66 31.59
N TYR A 324 -1.10 -27.73 31.54
CA TYR A 324 -0.35 -28.04 30.31
C TYR A 324 -0.62 -29.46 29.78
N ASP A 325 -0.89 -30.41 30.66
CA ASP A 325 -1.23 -31.81 30.38
C ASP A 325 -2.69 -32.02 29.96
N ASN A 326 -3.44 -30.95 29.72
CA ASN A 326 -4.87 -31.02 29.40
C ASN A 326 -5.12 -31.23 27.89
N ILE A 327 -5.88 -32.28 27.57
CA ILE A 327 -6.30 -32.68 26.21
C ILE A 327 -6.99 -31.55 25.40
N VAL A 328 -7.44 -30.47 26.04
CA VAL A 328 -8.01 -29.29 25.37
C VAL A 328 -7.08 -28.71 24.30
N TYR A 329 -5.77 -28.57 24.56
CA TYR A 329 -4.84 -28.04 23.55
C TYR A 329 -4.62 -29.05 22.41
N ASP A 330 -4.37 -30.33 22.72
CA ASP A 330 -4.24 -31.39 21.72
C ASP A 330 -5.47 -31.48 20.80
N THR A 331 -6.68 -31.29 21.35
CA THR A 331 -7.94 -31.34 20.60
C THR A 331 -8.02 -30.25 19.53
N VAL A 332 -7.60 -29.01 19.85
CA VAL A 332 -7.60 -27.89 18.89
C VAL A 332 -6.44 -28.01 17.91
N LEU A 333 -5.24 -28.34 18.40
CA LEU A 333 -4.01 -28.31 17.61
C LEU A 333 -3.87 -29.52 16.68
N SER A 334 -4.57 -30.62 16.96
CA SER A 334 -4.67 -31.80 16.09
C SER A 334 -5.85 -31.75 15.11
N SER A 335 -6.53 -30.60 14.94
CA SER A 335 -7.66 -30.50 13.99
C SER A 335 -7.23 -30.91 12.58
N ILE A 336 -8.12 -31.60 11.86
CA ILE A 336 -7.86 -32.14 10.52
C ILE A 336 -7.66 -30.99 9.52
N THR A 337 -8.34 -29.86 9.74
CA THR A 337 -8.14 -28.63 8.97
C THR A 337 -6.96 -27.86 9.56
N SER A 338 -5.99 -27.48 8.72
CA SER A 338 -4.90 -26.61 9.15
C SER A 338 -5.42 -25.19 9.37
N LEU A 339 -5.27 -24.63 10.57
CA LEU A 339 -5.81 -23.32 10.94
C LEU A 339 -5.27 -22.15 10.09
N PRO A 340 -4.00 -22.11 9.62
CA PRO A 340 -3.57 -21.10 8.65
C PRO A 340 -4.22 -21.21 7.26
N GLN A 341 -5.04 -22.23 6.98
CA GLN A 341 -5.82 -22.35 5.74
C GLN A 341 -7.23 -21.75 5.84
N LEU A 342 -7.62 -21.20 7.02
CA LEU A 342 -8.86 -20.46 7.18
C LEU A 342 -8.88 -19.22 6.25
N SER A 343 -10.05 -18.90 5.67
CA SER A 343 -10.21 -17.67 4.89
C SER A 343 -10.06 -16.42 5.77
N GLN A 344 -9.74 -15.27 5.15
CA GLN A 344 -9.73 -13.98 5.84
C GLN A 344 -11.04 -13.76 6.62
N THR A 345 -12.20 -14.10 6.05
CA THR A 345 -13.51 -14.01 6.71
C THR A 345 -13.67 -14.94 7.90
N GLN A 346 -13.11 -16.15 7.87
CA GLN A 346 -13.10 -17.06 9.02
C GLN A 346 -12.14 -16.56 10.12
N VAL A 347 -11.00 -15.98 9.76
CA VAL A 347 -10.04 -15.36 10.70
C VAL A 347 -10.64 -14.09 11.34
N GLU A 348 -11.31 -13.25 10.55
CA GLU A 348 -12.07 -12.09 11.05
C GLU A 348 -13.21 -12.50 11.99
N LEU A 349 -13.91 -13.61 11.70
CA LEU A 349 -14.95 -14.14 12.59
C LEU A 349 -14.34 -14.64 13.90
N LEU A 350 -13.31 -15.49 13.84
CA LEU A 350 -12.58 -16.03 14.98
C LEU A 350 -12.06 -14.89 15.89
N THR A 351 -11.46 -13.86 15.29
CA THR A 351 -10.89 -12.73 16.05
C THR A 351 -11.94 -11.75 16.55
N ARG A 352 -13.06 -11.54 15.85
CA ARG A 352 -14.15 -10.66 16.30
C ARG A 352 -14.97 -11.27 17.45
N GLU A 353 -15.28 -12.57 17.38
CA GLU A 353 -16.11 -13.23 18.38
C GLU A 353 -15.34 -13.53 19.68
N HIS A 354 -14.06 -13.88 19.56
CA HIS A 354 -13.28 -14.40 20.68
C HIS A 354 -12.09 -13.53 21.09
N GLY A 355 -11.67 -12.57 20.26
CA GLY A 355 -10.48 -11.75 20.50
C GLY A 355 -10.57 -10.87 21.74
N ASP A 356 -11.64 -10.06 21.89
CA ASP A 356 -11.81 -9.21 23.08
C ASP A 356 -11.95 -10.03 24.36
N THR A 357 -12.66 -11.17 24.31
CA THR A 357 -12.80 -12.10 25.42
C THR A 357 -11.45 -12.67 25.84
N LEU A 358 -10.64 -13.13 24.89
CA LEU A 358 -9.28 -13.62 25.14
C LEU A 358 -8.41 -12.53 25.79
N VAL A 359 -8.37 -11.31 25.23
CA VAL A 359 -7.49 -10.23 25.76
C VAL A 359 -7.82 -9.94 27.22
N GLN A 360 -9.12 -9.81 27.56
CA GLN A 360 -9.58 -9.56 28.92
C GLN A 360 -9.26 -10.72 29.88
N ASN A 361 -9.36 -11.96 29.41
CA ASN A 361 -9.25 -13.16 30.26
C ASN A 361 -7.80 -13.63 30.45
N ASN A 362 -6.94 -13.45 29.43
CA ASN A 362 -5.64 -14.11 29.35
C ASN A 362 -4.67 -13.73 30.47
N LEU A 363 -4.66 -12.46 30.91
CA LEU A 363 -3.82 -12.03 32.04
C LEU A 363 -4.21 -12.73 33.36
N GLN A 364 -5.47 -13.15 33.49
CA GLN A 364 -5.97 -13.90 34.64
C GLN A 364 -5.80 -15.41 34.47
N SER A 365 -6.14 -15.97 33.31
CA SER A 365 -6.12 -17.43 33.08
C SER A 365 -4.74 -18.00 32.75
N ARG A 366 -3.84 -17.17 32.20
CA ARG A 366 -2.50 -17.55 31.67
C ARG A 366 -2.53 -18.62 30.58
N ASN A 367 -3.69 -18.87 29.95
CA ASN A 367 -3.85 -19.91 28.93
C ASN A 367 -2.97 -19.67 27.68
N PHE A 368 -2.68 -18.41 27.31
CA PHE A 368 -1.70 -18.12 26.26
C PHE A 368 -0.27 -18.56 26.63
N CYS A 369 0.13 -18.46 27.90
CA CYS A 369 1.45 -18.89 28.36
C CYS A 369 1.63 -20.40 28.15
N VAL A 370 0.56 -21.19 28.33
CA VAL A 370 0.53 -22.63 28.08
C VAL A 370 0.67 -22.91 26.57
N LEU A 371 -0.05 -22.17 25.71
CA LEU A 371 0.10 -22.25 24.25
C LEU A 371 1.54 -21.90 23.80
N VAL A 372 2.16 -20.86 24.38
CA VAL A 372 3.56 -20.50 24.08
C VAL A 372 4.53 -21.59 24.50
N ARG A 373 4.34 -22.21 25.68
CA ARG A 373 5.15 -23.38 26.10
C ARG A 373 5.00 -24.56 25.13
N TYR A 374 3.79 -24.80 24.61
CA TYR A 374 3.53 -25.80 23.58
C TYR A 374 4.29 -25.50 22.27
N VAL A 375 4.24 -24.25 21.78
CA VAL A 375 5.01 -23.81 20.61
C VAL A 375 6.51 -24.05 20.81
N ILE A 376 7.09 -23.62 21.94
CA ILE A 376 8.51 -23.82 22.25
C ILE A 376 8.89 -25.31 22.21
N TYR A 377 8.05 -26.18 22.79
CA TYR A 377 8.27 -27.62 22.81
C TYR A 377 8.26 -28.23 21.40
N GLU A 378 7.22 -27.96 20.61
CA GLU A 378 7.06 -28.55 19.27
C GLU A 378 8.13 -28.08 18.28
N LEU A 379 8.48 -26.80 18.29
CA LEU A 379 9.59 -26.27 17.48
C LEU A 379 10.91 -26.94 17.83
N SER A 380 11.19 -27.09 19.13
CA SER A 380 12.37 -27.81 19.62
C SER A 380 12.36 -29.29 19.22
N PHE A 381 11.19 -29.93 19.18
CA PHE A 381 11.03 -31.31 18.73
C PHE A 381 11.29 -31.43 17.22
N CYS A 382 10.74 -30.54 16.40
CA CYS A 382 10.98 -30.51 14.96
C CYS A 382 12.47 -30.40 14.62
N CYS A 383 13.22 -29.53 15.30
CA CYS A 383 14.69 -29.44 15.15
C CYS A 383 15.43 -30.72 15.57
N ARG A 384 15.01 -31.39 16.67
CA ARG A 384 15.62 -32.66 17.09
C ARG A 384 15.39 -33.76 16.06
N VAL A 385 14.16 -33.87 15.53
CA VAL A 385 13.78 -34.87 14.53
C VAL A 385 14.52 -34.68 13.22
N ALA A 386 14.68 -33.44 12.74
CA ALA A 386 15.45 -33.15 11.53
C ALA A 386 16.91 -33.64 11.66
N LYS A 387 17.58 -33.32 12.78
CA LYS A 387 18.95 -33.77 13.07
C LYS A 387 19.06 -35.30 13.22
N MET A 388 18.03 -35.96 13.73
CA MET A 388 17.98 -37.43 13.77
C MET A 388 17.88 -38.04 12.36
N MET A 389 17.09 -37.45 11.46
CA MET A 389 17.00 -37.94 10.07
C MET A 389 18.31 -37.73 9.31
N GLU A 390 18.97 -36.57 9.43
CA GLU A 390 20.29 -36.32 8.82
C GLU A 390 21.34 -37.34 9.29
N ASN A 391 21.49 -37.53 10.60
CA ASN A 391 22.43 -38.53 11.15
C ASN A 391 22.11 -39.98 10.71
N SER A 392 20.83 -40.29 10.47
CA SER A 392 20.43 -41.62 9.96
C SER A 392 20.70 -41.80 8.47
N LEU A 393 20.74 -40.71 7.70
CA LEU A 393 21.11 -40.70 6.28
C LEU A 393 22.63 -40.79 6.09
N ASP A 394 23.42 -40.11 6.92
CA ASP A 394 24.89 -40.20 6.91
C ASP A 394 25.40 -41.58 7.37
N ALA A 395 24.59 -42.35 8.11
CA ALA A 395 24.89 -43.72 8.51
C ALA A 395 24.50 -44.78 7.45
N PHE A 396 23.92 -44.38 6.31
CA PHE A 396 23.42 -45.29 5.27
C PHE A 396 24.50 -45.60 4.23
N ASP A 397 25.17 -46.75 4.38
CA ASP A 397 26.02 -47.33 3.33
C ASP A 397 25.11 -47.89 2.21
N PRO A 398 25.17 -47.35 0.97
CA PRO A 398 24.21 -47.68 -0.09
C PRO A 398 24.29 -49.13 -0.61
N GLU A 399 25.32 -49.91 -0.25
CA GLU A 399 25.40 -51.34 -0.61
C GLU A 399 24.94 -52.29 0.52
N ALA A 400 24.66 -51.78 1.73
CA ALA A 400 24.37 -52.59 2.91
C ALA A 400 22.90 -52.51 3.38
N ALA A 401 22.15 -53.56 3.06
CA ALA A 401 20.85 -53.96 3.62
C ALA A 401 19.55 -53.30 3.09
N SER A 402 18.69 -54.16 2.56
CA SER A 402 17.30 -53.91 2.17
C SER A 402 16.36 -53.82 3.39
N LEU A 403 16.54 -52.78 4.22
CA LEU A 403 15.68 -52.48 5.37
C LEU A 403 14.77 -51.27 5.09
N LYS A 404 13.46 -51.52 5.06
CA LYS A 404 12.44 -50.47 4.94
C LYS A 404 12.41 -49.63 6.21
N VAL A 405 13.01 -48.43 6.16
CA VAL A 405 12.76 -47.37 7.16
C VAL A 405 11.26 -47.05 7.12
N GLY A 406 10.58 -47.18 8.26
CA GLY A 406 9.12 -47.32 8.31
C GLY A 406 8.34 -46.01 8.12
N ASP A 407 7.22 -46.11 7.38
CA ASP A 407 6.20 -45.05 7.19
C ASP A 407 5.79 -44.32 8.49
N GLY A 408 5.79 -45.05 9.61
CA GLY A 408 5.37 -44.53 10.91
C GLY A 408 6.19 -43.33 11.39
N THR A 409 7.51 -43.31 11.18
CA THR A 409 8.36 -42.20 11.65
C THR A 409 8.03 -40.92 10.86
N LEU A 410 7.90 -41.01 9.54
CA LEU A 410 7.58 -39.88 8.67
C LEU A 410 6.19 -39.31 8.96
N GLN A 411 5.22 -40.18 9.27
CA GLN A 411 3.87 -39.76 9.64
C GLN A 411 3.83 -39.04 11.01
N VAL A 412 4.68 -39.45 11.96
CA VAL A 412 4.87 -38.72 13.23
C VAL A 412 5.45 -37.33 12.97
N VAL A 413 6.50 -37.19 12.13
CA VAL A 413 7.07 -35.86 11.79
C VAL A 413 6.01 -34.91 11.23
N LYS A 414 5.22 -35.36 10.25
CA LYS A 414 4.13 -34.57 9.64
C LYS A 414 3.10 -34.13 10.68
N THR A 415 2.77 -35.00 11.64
CA THR A 415 1.81 -34.70 12.72
C THR A 415 2.32 -33.59 13.65
N HIS A 416 3.59 -33.64 14.05
CA HIS A 416 4.20 -32.60 14.89
C HIS A 416 4.36 -31.27 14.16
N VAL A 417 4.76 -31.27 12.89
CA VAL A 417 4.84 -30.04 12.08
C VAL A 417 3.45 -29.40 11.92
N HIS A 418 2.41 -30.18 11.65
CA HIS A 418 1.02 -29.68 11.55
C HIS A 418 0.54 -29.05 12.87
N ARG A 419 0.80 -29.70 14.01
CA ARG A 419 0.50 -29.16 15.35
C ARG A 419 1.27 -27.87 15.64
N ALA A 420 2.55 -27.82 15.30
CA ALA A 420 3.38 -26.62 15.44
C ALA A 420 2.84 -25.44 14.61
N VAL A 421 2.45 -25.69 13.37
CA VAL A 421 1.83 -24.70 12.46
C VAL A 421 0.52 -24.17 13.03
N ASN A 422 -0.38 -25.04 13.50
CA ASN A 422 -1.63 -24.63 14.16
C ASN A 422 -1.39 -23.81 15.43
N ALA A 423 -0.38 -24.19 16.24
CA ALA A 423 -0.05 -23.50 17.47
C ALA A 423 0.57 -22.10 17.21
N LEU A 424 1.45 -21.99 16.21
CA LEU A 424 1.99 -20.72 15.74
C LEU A 424 0.91 -19.78 15.20
N PHE A 425 -0.03 -20.32 14.43
CA PHE A 425 -1.15 -19.53 13.91
C PHE A 425 -1.99 -18.93 15.04
N LEU A 426 -2.40 -19.75 16.02
CA LEU A 426 -3.13 -19.23 17.19
C LEU A 426 -2.28 -18.23 17.99
N ALA A 427 -0.99 -18.50 18.19
CA ALA A 427 -0.09 -17.57 18.86
C ALA A 427 0.01 -16.23 18.10
N ARG A 428 0.05 -16.23 16.77
CA ARG A 428 0.04 -15.05 15.89
C ARG A 428 -1.24 -14.25 16.06
N GLN A 429 -2.40 -14.90 15.91
CA GLN A 429 -3.71 -14.25 16.05
C GLN A 429 -3.88 -13.62 17.45
N PHE A 430 -3.44 -14.30 18.49
CA PHE A 430 -3.57 -13.84 19.87
C PHE A 430 -2.62 -12.66 20.16
N THR A 431 -1.35 -12.79 19.76
CA THR A 431 -0.33 -11.72 19.87
C THR A 431 -0.80 -10.43 19.19
N MET A 432 -1.41 -10.54 18.00
CA MET A 432 -1.89 -9.37 17.27
C MET A 432 -3.00 -8.61 18.01
N ARG A 433 -3.90 -9.32 18.72
CA ARG A 433 -4.94 -8.69 19.54
C ARG A 433 -4.40 -8.07 20.83
N PHE A 434 -3.30 -8.59 21.39
CA PHE A 434 -2.59 -7.93 22.49
C PHE A 434 -1.94 -6.61 22.02
N ILE A 435 -1.36 -6.59 20.81
CA ILE A 435 -0.73 -5.39 20.23
C ILE A 435 -1.76 -4.27 19.98
N GLU A 436 -2.96 -4.61 19.50
CA GLU A 436 -4.07 -3.66 19.30
C GLU A 436 -4.64 -3.04 20.60
N ARG A 437 -4.19 -3.49 21.78
CA ARG A 437 -4.62 -3.09 23.13
C ARG A 437 -3.42 -2.68 24.02
N MET A 438 -2.31 -2.28 23.40
CA MET A 438 -1.07 -1.89 24.09
C MET A 438 -1.20 -0.67 25.01
N ASP A 439 -2.27 0.11 24.86
CA ASP A 439 -2.66 1.21 25.74
C ASP A 439 -3.19 0.72 27.10
N GLU A 440 -3.79 -0.47 27.14
CA GLU A 440 -4.28 -1.10 28.38
C GLU A 440 -3.20 -1.95 29.06
N TYR A 441 -2.37 -2.68 28.28
CA TYR A 441 -1.37 -3.63 28.82
C TYR A 441 -0.09 -3.72 27.97
N SER A 442 1.06 -3.91 28.60
CA SER A 442 2.32 -4.18 27.88
C SER A 442 2.31 -5.56 27.23
N LEU A 443 2.71 -5.66 25.96
CA LEU A 443 2.83 -6.92 25.23
C LEU A 443 3.60 -8.00 26.01
N LEU A 444 4.69 -7.60 26.67
CA LEU A 444 5.54 -8.51 27.45
C LEU A 444 4.84 -9.12 28.68
N SER A 445 3.80 -8.47 29.22
CA SER A 445 3.03 -8.99 30.36
C SER A 445 2.32 -10.31 30.03
N HIS A 446 1.95 -10.52 28.76
CA HIS A 446 1.36 -11.79 28.30
C HIS A 446 2.38 -12.94 28.19
N PHE A 447 3.68 -12.67 28.25
CA PHE A 447 4.76 -13.66 28.19
C PHE A 447 5.45 -13.90 29.55
N GLN A 448 4.83 -13.47 30.65
CA GLN A 448 5.36 -13.59 32.02
C GLN A 448 6.75 -12.93 32.22
N TYR A 449 7.06 -11.90 31.44
CA TYR A 449 8.32 -11.18 31.52
C TYR A 449 8.41 -10.29 32.77
N HIS A 450 9.48 -10.45 33.55
CA HIS A 450 9.79 -9.57 34.68
C HIS A 450 10.99 -8.68 34.34
N ALA A 451 10.74 -7.37 34.18
CA ALA A 451 11.81 -6.38 34.05
C ALA A 451 12.61 -6.32 35.35
N LEU A 452 13.94 -6.43 35.25
CA LEU A 452 14.84 -6.18 36.38
C LEU A 452 14.70 -4.71 36.82
N THR A 453 14.13 -4.48 38.00
CA THR A 453 13.94 -3.14 38.55
C THR A 453 15.28 -2.50 38.86
N GLU A 454 15.65 -1.45 38.12
CA GLU A 454 16.76 -0.58 38.48
C GLU A 454 16.42 0.19 39.77
N SER A 455 17.10 -0.16 40.87
CA SER A 455 16.96 0.57 42.13
C SER A 455 17.72 1.89 42.07
N ASN A 456 17.01 3.01 42.21
CA ASN A 456 17.59 4.34 42.39
C ASN A 456 18.64 4.35 43.52
N GLY A 457 19.90 4.69 43.22
CA GLY A 457 20.92 4.87 44.28
C GLY A 457 22.38 4.90 43.81
N THR A 458 22.87 6.09 43.46
CA THR A 458 24.28 6.54 43.57
C THR A 458 25.43 5.59 43.16
N SER A 459 26.06 5.92 42.03
CA SER A 459 27.47 5.68 41.65
C SER A 459 28.36 4.83 42.60
N THR A 460 28.76 3.63 42.15
CA THR A 460 30.18 3.22 42.08
C THR A 460 30.40 1.87 41.36
N THR A 461 31.31 1.84 40.39
CA THR A 461 32.02 0.66 39.86
C THR A 461 31.20 -0.55 39.38
N LEU A 462 30.90 -0.58 38.07
CA LEU A 462 30.41 -1.77 37.35
C LEU A 462 31.38 -2.97 37.47
N LYS A 463 31.03 -3.96 38.31
CA LYS A 463 31.63 -5.30 38.27
C LYS A 463 30.71 -6.30 37.56
N ARG A 464 31.22 -6.77 36.42
CA ARG A 464 30.81 -7.91 35.59
C ARG A 464 30.13 -9.05 36.37
N GLY A 465 28.89 -9.40 36.00
CA GLY A 465 28.10 -10.46 36.63
C GLY A 465 27.04 -11.09 35.69
N PHE A 466 27.44 -11.57 34.52
CA PHE A 466 26.55 -12.37 33.66
C PHE A 466 26.47 -13.80 34.17
N MET A 467 25.29 -14.26 34.60
CA MET A 467 25.09 -15.65 34.99
C MET A 467 25.31 -16.62 33.82
N GLN A 468 25.99 -17.72 34.15
CA GLN A 468 26.07 -18.92 33.32
C GLN A 468 24.70 -19.58 33.26
N TYR A 469 24.22 -19.83 32.04
CA TYR A 469 23.20 -20.83 31.78
C TYR A 469 23.84 -21.81 30.80
N SER A 470 24.18 -23.01 31.29
CA SER A 470 24.63 -24.12 30.47
C SER A 470 23.52 -25.16 30.41
N PHE A 471 22.99 -25.42 29.22
CA PHE A 471 22.24 -26.64 28.94
C PHE A 471 23.08 -27.52 28.04
N SER A 472 23.90 -28.36 28.66
CA SER A 472 24.61 -29.43 27.99
C SER A 472 23.72 -30.67 27.96
N ILE A 473 23.38 -31.15 26.77
CA ILE A 473 22.68 -32.43 26.60
C ILE A 473 23.72 -33.54 26.62
N GLN A 474 23.65 -34.43 27.60
CA GLN A 474 24.32 -35.73 27.56
C GLN A 474 23.32 -36.85 27.85
N MET A 475 23.44 -37.93 27.07
CA MET A 475 22.81 -39.22 27.37
C MET A 475 23.49 -39.85 28.58
N GLU A 476 22.72 -40.55 29.42
CA GLU A 476 23.08 -41.90 29.87
C GLU A 476 21.89 -42.62 30.53
N ALA A 477 22.04 -43.92 30.77
CA ALA A 477 20.93 -44.86 30.98
C ALA A 477 20.67 -45.24 32.45
N GLU A 478 19.53 -45.92 32.63
CA GLU A 478 19.01 -46.65 33.81
C GLU A 478 19.96 -46.92 35.00
N THR A 479 19.49 -46.62 36.22
CA THR A 479 19.24 -47.63 37.28
C THR A 479 18.50 -47.00 38.48
N ALA A 480 17.87 -47.82 39.33
CA ALA A 480 16.86 -47.39 40.32
C ALA A 480 17.38 -47.31 41.77
N SER A 481 16.83 -46.39 42.58
CA SER A 481 16.41 -46.67 43.98
C SER A 481 15.63 -45.52 44.66
N SER A 482 14.46 -45.89 45.21
CA SER A 482 13.75 -45.35 46.40
C SER A 482 13.89 -43.88 46.87
N ASN A 483 12.71 -43.25 47.01
CA ASN A 483 12.29 -42.31 48.06
C ASN A 483 13.11 -41.04 48.32
N ASP A 484 12.60 -39.89 47.84
CA ASP A 484 12.11 -38.89 48.79
C ASP A 484 10.97 -38.03 48.19
N VAL A 485 10.09 -37.50 49.04
CA VAL A 485 8.96 -36.66 48.62
C VAL A 485 9.33 -35.19 48.81
N CYS A 486 9.62 -34.48 47.72
CA CYS A 486 9.72 -33.03 47.72
C CYS A 486 9.15 -32.43 46.42
N ALA A 487 8.56 -31.24 46.51
CA ALA A 487 7.87 -30.59 45.40
C ALA A 487 8.86 -30.08 44.33
N PRO A 488 8.47 -30.03 43.04
CA PRO A 488 9.30 -29.45 41.99
C PRO A 488 9.30 -27.91 42.08
N GLU A 489 10.42 -27.33 42.48
CA GLU A 489 10.65 -25.88 42.51
C GLU A 489 10.96 -25.31 41.11
N ASP A 490 10.39 -24.13 40.83
CA ASP A 490 10.88 -23.04 39.99
C ASP A 490 11.70 -23.35 38.73
N PHE A 491 10.99 -23.57 37.61
CA PHE A 491 11.50 -23.20 36.28
C PHE A 491 11.23 -21.71 36.02
N SER A 492 12.23 -20.98 35.49
CA SER A 492 12.14 -19.54 35.22
C SER A 492 10.92 -19.19 34.35
N ASP A 493 10.05 -18.32 34.85
CA ASP A 493 8.73 -18.07 34.25
C ASP A 493 8.72 -17.22 32.96
N ASP A 494 9.82 -16.55 32.58
CA ASP A 494 9.89 -15.72 31.36
C ASP A 494 9.88 -16.57 30.07
N LEU A 495 8.83 -16.42 29.27
CA LEU A 495 8.63 -17.16 28.01
C LEU A 495 9.04 -16.37 26.76
N ALA A 496 9.34 -15.07 26.87
CA ALA A 496 9.58 -14.22 25.70
C ALA A 496 10.89 -14.58 24.98
N PHE A 497 11.99 -14.77 25.74
CA PHE A 497 13.27 -15.17 25.16
C PHE A 497 13.29 -16.63 24.67
N PRO A 498 12.77 -17.64 25.41
CA PRO A 498 12.68 -19.02 24.92
C PRO A 498 11.86 -19.16 23.63
N LEU A 499 10.76 -18.43 23.48
CA LEU A 499 9.98 -18.40 22.23
C LEU A 499 10.83 -17.87 21.07
N LEU A 500 11.51 -16.74 21.29
CA LEU A 500 12.37 -16.13 20.28
C LEU A 500 13.51 -17.06 19.85
N ASP A 501 14.17 -17.74 20.80
CA ASP A 501 15.22 -18.72 20.49
C ASP A 501 14.68 -19.91 19.69
N ALA A 502 13.51 -20.44 20.03
CA ALA A 502 12.89 -21.53 19.30
C ALA A 502 12.53 -21.14 17.85
N LEU A 503 11.90 -19.98 17.65
CA LEU A 503 11.53 -19.46 16.32
C LEU A 503 12.75 -19.28 15.42
N LEU A 504 13.80 -18.62 15.94
CA LEU A 504 15.02 -18.35 15.18
C LEU A 504 15.86 -19.59 14.96
N THR A 505 15.90 -20.52 15.91
CA THR A 505 16.61 -21.80 15.75
C THR A 505 15.98 -22.63 14.64
N VAL A 506 14.66 -22.75 14.57
CA VAL A 506 13.98 -23.41 13.43
C VAL A 506 14.25 -22.66 12.13
N LEU A 507 14.11 -21.33 12.11
CA LEU A 507 14.34 -20.53 10.89
C LEU A 507 15.77 -20.69 10.35
N ILE A 508 16.78 -20.76 11.21
CA ILE A 508 18.19 -20.89 10.82
C ILE A 508 18.52 -22.34 10.46
N GLU A 509 18.28 -23.28 11.37
CA GLU A 509 18.77 -24.66 11.28
C GLU A 509 17.93 -25.53 10.34
N LEU A 510 16.61 -25.37 10.32
CA LEU A 510 15.72 -26.15 9.44
C LEU A 510 15.67 -25.50 8.05
N PRO A 511 15.88 -26.25 6.95
CA PRO A 511 15.66 -25.72 5.61
C PRO A 511 14.18 -25.80 5.22
N PRO A 512 13.64 -24.77 4.52
CA PRO A 512 12.33 -24.84 3.92
C PRO A 512 12.33 -25.88 2.79
N ASN A 513 11.31 -26.72 2.78
CA ASN A 513 11.01 -27.73 1.76
C ASN A 513 9.49 -27.96 1.75
N GLU A 514 8.98 -28.84 0.89
CA GLU A 514 7.53 -29.06 0.74
C GLU A 514 6.79 -29.39 2.05
N THR A 515 7.47 -30.02 3.02
CA THR A 515 6.88 -30.41 4.31
C THR A 515 7.05 -29.36 5.41
N THR A 516 8.03 -28.45 5.29
CA THR A 516 8.34 -27.41 6.30
C THR A 516 7.94 -26.00 5.85
N TYR A 517 7.45 -25.84 4.61
CA TYR A 517 7.10 -24.54 4.03
C TYR A 517 6.11 -23.75 4.91
N ASP A 518 4.97 -24.34 5.29
CA ASP A 518 3.95 -23.69 6.13
C ASP A 518 4.48 -23.35 7.54
N LEU A 519 5.43 -24.15 8.06
CA LEU A 519 6.12 -23.87 9.32
C LEU A 519 7.01 -22.63 9.21
N HIS A 520 7.80 -22.51 8.15
CA HIS A 520 8.61 -21.32 7.89
C HIS A 520 7.74 -20.08 7.63
N MET A 521 6.61 -20.23 6.92
CA MET A 521 5.62 -19.16 6.73
C MET A 521 5.09 -18.61 8.05
N GLU A 522 4.54 -19.46 8.92
CA GLU A 522 3.97 -18.99 10.18
C GLU A 522 5.02 -18.48 11.17
N ILE A 523 6.26 -18.98 11.13
CA ILE A 523 7.38 -18.39 11.89
C ILE A 523 7.68 -16.96 11.42
N VAL A 524 7.80 -16.72 10.10
CA VAL A 524 8.04 -15.37 9.56
C VAL A 524 6.84 -14.45 9.84
N ASN A 525 5.60 -14.96 9.71
CA ASN A 525 4.39 -14.20 10.01
C ASN A 525 4.31 -13.81 11.50
N LEU A 526 4.61 -14.74 12.42
CA LEU A 526 4.63 -14.45 13.86
C LEU A 526 5.75 -13.46 14.23
N LEU A 527 6.93 -13.56 13.61
CA LEU A 527 8.00 -12.58 13.79
C LEU A 527 7.59 -11.19 13.30
N LEU A 528 6.91 -11.08 12.16
CA LEU A 528 6.34 -9.79 11.70
C LEU A 528 5.33 -9.23 12.71
N VAL A 529 4.42 -10.04 13.25
CA VAL A 529 3.47 -9.59 14.28
C VAL A 529 4.20 -9.16 15.57
N LEU A 530 5.13 -9.95 16.10
CA LEU A 530 5.92 -9.60 17.28
C LEU A 530 6.73 -8.30 17.12
N LEU A 531 7.05 -7.92 15.88
CA LEU A 531 7.75 -6.67 15.54
C LEU A 531 6.81 -5.49 15.23
N SER A 532 5.50 -5.72 15.11
CA SER A 532 4.50 -4.68 14.82
C SER A 532 4.07 -3.72 15.95
N PRO A 533 4.50 -3.80 17.24
CA PRO A 533 4.15 -2.81 18.27
C PRO A 533 4.34 -1.33 17.90
N VAL A 534 5.33 -1.02 17.05
CA VAL A 534 5.59 0.33 16.55
C VAL A 534 4.44 0.91 15.70
N VAL A 535 3.58 0.07 15.13
CA VAL A 535 2.44 0.45 14.28
C VAL A 535 1.33 1.15 15.07
N TYR A 536 1.18 0.84 16.36
CA TYR A 536 0.07 1.26 17.22
C TYR A 536 0.49 2.19 18.38
N SER A 537 1.68 2.80 18.30
CA SER A 537 2.17 3.68 19.36
C SER A 537 1.39 5.01 19.41
N CYS A 538 0.60 5.22 20.47
CA CYS A 538 -0.22 6.43 20.65
C CYS A 538 0.56 7.70 21.08
N ASP A 539 1.85 7.57 21.41
CA ASP A 539 2.63 8.67 21.98
C ASP A 539 3.46 9.39 20.92
N TYR A 540 2.83 10.36 20.25
CA TYR A 540 3.42 11.20 19.20
C TYR A 540 4.67 11.99 19.63
N THR A 541 5.00 12.00 20.92
CA THR A 541 6.18 12.70 21.46
C THR A 541 7.47 11.87 21.41
N LYS A 542 7.36 10.56 21.20
CA LYS A 542 8.51 9.64 21.24
C LYS A 542 9.02 9.32 19.84
N GLN A 543 10.34 9.48 19.66
CA GLN A 543 11.01 9.19 18.40
C GLN A 543 11.18 7.67 18.21
N ALA A 544 11.29 7.23 16.95
CA ALA A 544 11.51 5.82 16.58
C ALA A 544 12.81 5.18 17.14
N SER A 545 13.65 5.97 17.81
CA SER A 545 14.88 5.57 18.50
C SER A 545 14.65 4.91 19.87
N ASP A 546 13.53 5.13 20.56
CA ASP A 546 13.26 4.53 21.89
C ASP A 546 12.76 3.08 21.80
N LEU A 547 13.68 2.19 21.43
CA LEU A 547 13.40 0.78 21.24
C LEU A 547 12.93 0.06 22.50
N HIS A 548 13.27 0.57 23.69
CA HIS A 548 12.88 -0.05 24.96
C HIS A 548 11.39 0.07 25.22
N LEU A 549 10.79 1.22 24.89
CA LEU A 549 9.38 1.50 25.12
C LEU A 549 8.50 1.10 23.94
N HIS A 550 9.01 1.12 22.69
CA HIS A 550 8.20 0.83 21.51
C HIS A 550 8.23 -0.62 21.01
N ASN A 551 9.34 -1.36 21.15
CA ASN A 551 9.41 -2.73 20.61
C ASN A 551 10.34 -3.67 21.42
N PRO A 552 9.80 -4.35 22.44
CA PRO A 552 10.61 -5.19 23.34
C PRO A 552 11.24 -6.42 22.65
N PHE A 553 10.54 -7.05 21.71
CA PHE A 553 11.08 -8.22 20.98
C PHE A 553 12.21 -7.81 20.03
N LEU A 554 12.10 -6.66 19.37
CA LEU A 554 13.18 -6.10 18.56
C LEU A 554 14.40 -5.73 19.42
N ARG A 555 14.20 -5.12 20.59
CA ARG A 555 15.29 -4.88 21.55
C ARG A 555 16.00 -6.17 21.95
N MET A 556 15.22 -7.22 22.26
CA MET A 556 15.76 -8.53 22.65
C MET A 556 16.57 -9.19 21.53
N LEU A 557 16.07 -9.12 20.29
CA LEU A 557 16.79 -9.52 19.07
C LEU A 557 18.12 -8.77 18.93
N MET A 558 18.09 -7.44 18.95
CA MET A 558 19.26 -6.58 18.72
C MET A 558 20.33 -6.79 19.79
N MET A 559 19.95 -6.89 21.07
CA MET A 559 20.88 -7.17 22.18
C MET A 559 21.51 -8.58 22.07
N SER A 560 20.72 -9.59 21.69
CA SER A 560 21.17 -10.99 21.66
C SER A 560 22.05 -11.30 20.45
N ALA A 561 21.74 -10.67 19.30
CA ALA A 561 22.46 -10.80 18.04
C ALA A 561 23.67 -9.85 17.91
N SER A 562 23.85 -8.91 18.86
CA SER A 562 25.04 -8.06 19.00
C SER A 562 26.35 -8.88 18.95
N PRO A 563 27.47 -8.33 18.43
CA PRO A 563 28.77 -9.02 18.43
C PRO A 563 29.24 -9.54 19.80
N CYS A 564 28.78 -8.89 20.89
CA CYS A 564 29.08 -9.28 22.27
C CYS A 564 27.98 -10.15 22.93
N GLY A 565 26.89 -10.43 22.21
CA GLY A 565 25.73 -11.19 22.70
C GLY A 565 25.94 -12.71 22.65
N LYS A 566 25.25 -13.45 23.54
CA LYS A 566 25.31 -14.92 23.62
C LYS A 566 24.83 -15.64 22.34
N LYS A 567 24.07 -14.94 21.47
CA LYS A 567 23.46 -15.48 20.24
C LYS A 567 23.85 -14.65 19.01
N SER A 568 25.09 -14.15 18.96
CA SER A 568 25.60 -13.32 17.84
C SER A 568 25.49 -13.98 16.45
N TYR A 569 25.40 -15.31 16.38
CA TYR A 569 25.14 -16.05 15.14
C TYR A 569 23.72 -15.84 14.57
N TRP A 570 22.76 -15.35 15.35
CA TRP A 570 21.41 -15.03 14.86
C TRP A 570 21.46 -13.99 13.74
N ALA A 571 22.30 -12.96 13.87
CA ALA A 571 22.43 -11.93 12.83
C ALA A 571 22.84 -12.54 11.49
N SER A 572 23.89 -13.36 11.46
CA SER A 572 24.35 -14.00 10.22
C SER A 572 23.40 -15.11 9.73
N GLY A 573 22.82 -15.90 10.63
CA GLY A 573 21.88 -16.97 10.29
C GLY A 573 20.58 -16.45 9.67
N VAL A 574 19.95 -15.45 10.28
CA VAL A 574 18.68 -14.87 9.81
C VAL A 574 18.89 -14.15 8.47
N ILE A 575 19.90 -13.29 8.34
CA ILE A 575 20.24 -12.62 7.07
C ILE A 575 20.43 -13.65 5.96
N ARG A 576 21.17 -14.74 6.23
CA ARG A 576 21.38 -15.81 5.25
C ARG A 576 20.08 -16.48 4.85
N ARG A 577 19.24 -16.90 5.81
CA ARG A 577 17.98 -17.60 5.51
C ARG A 577 17.02 -16.72 4.71
N LEU A 578 16.77 -15.49 5.14
CA LEU A 578 15.78 -14.62 4.49
C LEU A 578 16.18 -14.25 3.05
N LEU A 579 17.48 -14.02 2.81
CA LEU A 579 18.01 -13.84 1.45
C LEU A 579 17.94 -15.15 0.64
N GLN A 580 18.23 -16.30 1.25
CA GLN A 580 18.17 -17.60 0.56
C GLN A 580 16.73 -17.97 0.17
N ASN A 581 15.73 -17.72 1.02
CA ASN A 581 14.31 -17.87 0.68
C ASN A 581 13.93 -17.07 -0.56
N SER A 582 14.48 -15.87 -0.71
CA SER A 582 14.28 -14.99 -1.87
C SER A 582 14.97 -15.52 -3.15
N ILE A 583 16.09 -16.23 -3.01
CA ILE A 583 16.84 -16.86 -4.11
C ILE A 583 16.15 -18.16 -4.56
N ASP A 584 15.72 -18.98 -3.62
CA ASP A 584 15.16 -20.32 -3.87
C ASP A 584 13.75 -20.25 -4.47
N GLN A 585 12.96 -19.21 -4.11
CA GLN A 585 11.57 -19.02 -4.54
C GLN A 585 10.73 -20.30 -4.47
N LEU A 586 10.86 -21.01 -3.35
CA LEU A 586 10.09 -22.21 -3.09
C LEU A 586 8.59 -21.91 -3.19
N GLN A 587 7.90 -22.80 -3.88
CA GLN A 587 6.49 -22.64 -4.19
C GLN A 587 5.63 -23.09 -3.00
N ALA A 588 4.49 -22.42 -2.80
CA ALA A 588 3.53 -22.83 -1.78
C ALA A 588 2.98 -24.24 -2.07
N THR A 589 2.91 -25.09 -1.06
CA THR A 589 2.64 -26.53 -1.22
C THR A 589 1.21 -26.93 -0.85
N GLY A 590 0.68 -27.94 -1.53
CA GLY A 590 -0.67 -28.46 -1.26
C GLY A 590 -1.79 -27.43 -1.46
N SER A 591 -2.78 -27.44 -0.55
CA SER A 591 -3.96 -26.56 -0.61
C SER A 591 -3.65 -25.08 -0.38
N SER A 592 -2.56 -24.74 0.32
CA SER A 592 -2.16 -23.34 0.57
C SER A 592 -1.68 -22.60 -0.69
N SER A 593 -1.46 -23.33 -1.78
CA SER A 593 -1.22 -22.77 -3.12
C SER A 593 -2.41 -21.94 -3.63
N MET A 594 -3.66 -22.36 -3.35
CA MET A 594 -4.85 -21.68 -3.89
C MET A 594 -5.21 -20.39 -3.14
N THR A 595 -5.23 -20.42 -1.80
CA THR A 595 -5.58 -19.25 -0.97
C THR A 595 -4.58 -18.12 -1.11
N ASN A 596 -3.28 -18.41 -1.05
CA ASN A 596 -2.25 -17.37 -1.23
C ASN A 596 -2.25 -16.77 -2.64
N THR A 597 -2.54 -17.57 -3.68
CA THR A 597 -2.64 -17.07 -5.06
C THR A 597 -3.90 -16.22 -5.27
N ALA A 598 -5.02 -16.56 -4.61
CA ALA A 598 -6.25 -15.77 -4.66
C ALA A 598 -6.06 -14.37 -4.07
N VAL A 599 -5.46 -14.26 -2.88
CA VAL A 599 -5.18 -12.98 -2.20
C VAL A 599 -4.35 -12.04 -3.09
N ILE A 600 -3.24 -12.53 -3.64
CA ILE A 600 -2.35 -11.74 -4.53
C ILE A 600 -3.05 -11.40 -5.86
N ALA A 601 -3.93 -12.27 -6.37
CA ALA A 601 -4.72 -11.98 -7.57
C ALA A 601 -5.81 -10.91 -7.32
N LEU A 602 -6.38 -10.88 -6.11
CA LEU A 602 -7.39 -9.90 -5.67
C LEU A 602 -6.75 -8.52 -5.42
N GLU A 603 -5.51 -8.50 -4.93
CA GLU A 603 -4.66 -7.31 -4.83
C GLU A 603 -4.29 -6.76 -6.22
N LYS A 604 -3.83 -7.63 -7.15
CA LYS A 604 -3.63 -7.25 -8.56
C LYS A 604 -4.90 -6.73 -9.25
N ALA A 605 -6.08 -7.26 -8.88
CA ALA A 605 -7.36 -6.76 -9.38
C ALA A 605 -7.73 -5.38 -8.79
N ARG A 606 -7.26 -5.06 -7.58
CA ARG A 606 -7.35 -3.71 -6.98
C ARG A 606 -6.39 -2.73 -7.65
N GLU A 607 -5.13 -3.09 -7.86
CA GLU A 607 -4.14 -2.26 -8.56
C GLU A 607 -4.54 -1.99 -10.03
N MET A 608 -5.09 -2.99 -10.73
CA MET A 608 -5.62 -2.83 -12.10
C MET A 608 -6.99 -2.13 -12.17
N SER A 609 -7.56 -1.71 -11.05
CA SER A 609 -8.84 -0.98 -11.06
C SER A 609 -8.67 0.40 -11.70
N LEU A 610 -9.48 0.67 -12.73
CA LEU A 610 -9.61 2.00 -13.37
C LEU A 610 -9.85 3.13 -12.35
N VAL A 611 -10.43 2.81 -11.18
CA VAL A 611 -10.64 3.76 -10.09
C VAL A 611 -9.32 4.26 -9.50
N ALA A 612 -8.34 3.38 -9.23
CA ALA A 612 -7.05 3.78 -8.67
C ALA A 612 -6.28 4.71 -9.63
N MET A 613 -6.32 4.41 -10.93
CA MET A 613 -5.72 5.26 -11.96
C MET A 613 -6.49 6.58 -12.17
N SER A 614 -7.79 6.64 -11.89
CA SER A 614 -8.57 7.89 -11.90
C SER A 614 -8.29 8.78 -10.68
N VAL A 615 -8.00 8.19 -9.51
CA VAL A 615 -7.65 8.93 -8.29
C VAL A 615 -6.31 9.63 -8.46
N LEU A 616 -5.31 8.95 -9.07
CA LEU A 616 -4.03 9.56 -9.43
C LEU A 616 -4.14 10.66 -10.51
N SER A 617 -5.17 10.64 -11.37
CA SER A 617 -5.41 11.73 -12.32
C SER A 617 -6.13 12.96 -11.73
N ASN A 618 -6.72 12.83 -10.54
CA ASN A 618 -7.54 13.88 -9.93
C ASN A 618 -6.76 14.82 -8.99
N GLN A 619 -5.44 14.63 -8.80
CA GLN A 619 -4.61 15.63 -8.13
C GLN A 619 -4.25 16.78 -9.08
N LYS A 620 -4.98 17.89 -8.92
CA LYS A 620 -4.79 19.23 -9.52
C LYS A 620 -4.86 19.34 -11.05
N HIS A 621 -6.07 19.63 -11.54
CA HIS A 621 -6.26 20.50 -12.70
C HIS A 621 -6.58 21.93 -12.21
N GLU A 622 -5.58 22.80 -12.18
CA GLU A 622 -5.82 24.25 -12.24
C GLU A 622 -5.95 24.67 -13.70
N GLN A 623 -6.98 25.45 -13.99
CA GLN A 623 -7.24 25.99 -15.33
C GLN A 623 -6.32 27.19 -15.59
N GLU A 624 -5.48 27.12 -16.63
CA GLU A 624 -5.05 28.33 -17.34
C GLU A 624 -5.08 28.12 -18.87
N GLN A 625 -5.44 29.19 -19.55
CA GLN A 625 -5.83 29.22 -20.96
C GLN A 625 -4.62 29.28 -21.90
N PHE A 626 -4.67 28.60 -23.05
CA PHE A 626 -4.17 29.13 -24.34
C PHE A 626 -4.78 28.36 -25.53
N PRO A 627 -5.40 29.04 -26.52
CA PRO A 627 -6.03 28.39 -27.68
C PRO A 627 -5.17 28.43 -28.96
N HIS A 628 -5.41 27.46 -29.87
CA HIS A 628 -4.93 27.36 -31.28
C HIS A 628 -3.40 27.20 -31.47
N PHE A 629 -2.84 26.38 -32.38
CA PHE A 629 -3.28 25.28 -33.26
C PHE A 629 -1.96 24.59 -33.79
N THR A 630 -1.88 23.42 -34.44
CA THR A 630 -2.83 22.47 -35.07
C THR A 630 -2.19 21.06 -35.15
N LEU A 631 -2.98 20.02 -35.52
CA LEU A 631 -2.56 18.75 -36.15
C LEU A 631 -1.41 17.91 -35.54
N GLU A 632 -1.67 17.32 -34.36
CA GLU A 632 -1.31 15.89 -34.12
C GLU A 632 -2.09 15.26 -32.94
N SER A 633 -2.81 16.06 -32.14
CA SER A 633 -3.41 15.61 -30.87
C SER A 633 -4.67 14.73 -30.96
N VAL A 634 -5.28 14.53 -32.12
CA VAL A 634 -6.45 13.62 -32.26
C VAL A 634 -6.02 12.14 -32.26
N GLY A 635 -4.74 11.84 -32.50
CA GLY A 635 -4.20 10.47 -32.42
C GLY A 635 -3.77 10.04 -31.00
N SER A 636 -3.53 10.99 -30.08
CA SER A 636 -2.80 10.69 -28.83
C SER A 636 -3.70 10.31 -27.65
N THR A 637 -4.78 11.06 -27.38
CA THR A 637 -5.62 10.81 -26.19
C THR A 637 -6.42 9.51 -26.29
N ALA A 638 -6.87 9.14 -27.49
CA ALA A 638 -7.47 7.81 -27.74
C ALA A 638 -6.42 6.69 -27.69
N ALA A 639 -5.17 6.96 -28.12
CA ALA A 639 -4.09 6.01 -28.01
C ALA A 639 -3.60 5.80 -26.57
N SER A 640 -3.67 6.78 -25.66
CA SER A 640 -3.30 6.57 -24.25
C SER A 640 -4.24 5.61 -23.51
N ILE A 641 -5.50 5.48 -23.92
CA ILE A 641 -6.46 4.53 -23.33
C ILE A 641 -6.30 3.12 -23.94
N PHE A 642 -5.87 3.02 -25.21
CA PHE A 642 -5.65 1.76 -25.93
C PHE A 642 -4.18 1.29 -26.01
N ARG A 643 -3.22 2.04 -25.49
CA ARG A 643 -1.79 1.69 -25.39
C ARG A 643 -1.32 1.55 -23.94
N TYR A 644 -2.07 0.83 -23.11
CA TYR A 644 -1.35 -0.01 -22.16
C TYR A 644 -0.61 -1.05 -23.01
N PRO A 645 0.73 -1.13 -22.95
CA PRO A 645 1.43 -2.17 -23.69
C PRO A 645 0.89 -3.50 -23.20
N LEU A 646 0.39 -4.34 -24.12
CA LEU A 646 0.07 -5.71 -23.78
C LEU A 646 1.30 -6.42 -23.20
N SER A 647 2.52 -5.90 -23.44
CA SER A 647 3.79 -6.30 -22.81
C SER A 647 4.00 -5.87 -21.35
N PHE A 648 3.41 -4.76 -20.88
CA PHE A 648 3.45 -4.32 -19.47
C PHE A 648 2.42 -5.10 -18.65
N ILE A 649 1.22 -5.27 -19.20
CA ILE A 649 0.25 -6.24 -18.65
C ILE A 649 0.86 -7.64 -18.71
N ARG A 650 1.51 -8.05 -19.82
CA ARG A 650 2.18 -9.35 -19.91
C ARG A 650 3.39 -9.47 -18.98
N SER A 651 4.19 -8.46 -18.67
CA SER A 651 5.23 -8.62 -17.63
C SER A 651 4.60 -8.80 -16.24
N MET A 652 3.44 -8.20 -15.97
CA MET A 652 2.66 -8.42 -14.74
C MET A 652 1.81 -9.70 -14.72
N THR A 653 1.45 -10.29 -15.87
CA THR A 653 0.61 -11.49 -15.99
C THR A 653 1.33 -12.73 -16.57
N SER A 654 2.56 -12.60 -17.08
CA SER A 654 3.43 -13.71 -17.53
C SER A 654 4.42 -14.11 -16.45
N ARG A 655 3.95 -14.16 -15.20
CA ARG A 655 4.47 -15.14 -14.26
C ARG A 655 4.07 -16.52 -14.78
N GLU A 656 4.95 -17.13 -15.56
CA GLU A 656 4.97 -18.59 -15.72
C GLU A 656 5.44 -19.26 -14.41
N ASP A 657 6.07 -18.50 -13.51
CA ASP A 657 6.41 -18.91 -12.15
C ASP A 657 5.37 -18.41 -11.12
N THR A 658 4.76 -19.36 -10.39
CA THR A 658 3.78 -19.13 -9.32
C THR A 658 4.32 -18.22 -8.18
N PRO A 659 3.43 -17.58 -7.39
CA PRO A 659 3.86 -16.70 -6.29
C PRO A 659 4.56 -17.49 -5.17
N SER A 660 5.58 -16.88 -4.56
CA SER A 660 6.32 -17.44 -3.42
C SER A 660 6.14 -16.54 -2.19
N PRO A 661 5.01 -16.64 -1.45
CA PRO A 661 4.75 -15.83 -0.26
C PRO A 661 5.89 -15.85 0.77
N LEU A 662 6.63 -16.97 0.88
CA LEU A 662 7.77 -17.08 1.80
C LEU A 662 8.92 -16.14 1.40
N ALA A 663 9.20 -15.99 0.11
CA ALA A 663 10.18 -15.02 -0.38
C ALA A 663 9.75 -13.59 -0.05
N ASP A 664 8.50 -13.24 -0.39
CA ASP A 664 7.95 -11.89 -0.19
C ASP A 664 7.93 -11.49 1.30
N ARG A 665 7.39 -12.36 2.16
CA ARG A 665 7.39 -12.17 3.63
C ARG A 665 8.82 -12.11 4.20
N SER A 666 9.76 -12.88 3.64
CA SER A 666 11.17 -12.84 4.06
C SER A 666 11.84 -11.51 3.73
N VAL A 667 11.55 -10.92 2.57
CA VAL A 667 12.05 -9.58 2.19
C VAL A 667 11.49 -8.53 3.16
N LEU A 668 10.19 -8.57 3.47
CA LEU A 668 9.57 -7.63 4.42
C LEU A 668 10.21 -7.72 5.83
N LEU A 669 10.35 -8.92 6.38
CA LEU A 669 10.99 -9.13 7.69
C LEU A 669 12.45 -8.66 7.68
N LEU A 670 13.17 -8.92 6.59
CA LEU A 670 14.55 -8.47 6.40
C LEU A 670 14.65 -6.94 6.35
N LEU A 671 13.71 -6.25 5.69
CA LEU A 671 13.64 -4.79 5.67
C LEU A 671 13.39 -4.20 7.07
N VAL A 672 12.47 -4.77 7.85
CA VAL A 672 12.24 -4.36 9.25
C VAL A 672 13.52 -4.48 10.08
N LEU A 673 14.20 -5.64 10.02
CA LEU A 673 15.43 -5.89 10.78
C LEU A 673 16.61 -4.99 10.35
N LEU A 674 16.68 -4.61 9.08
CA LEU A 674 17.75 -3.77 8.54
C LEU A 674 17.51 -2.27 8.71
N GLN A 675 16.27 -1.81 8.66
CA GLN A 675 15.95 -0.36 8.73
C GLN A 675 15.55 0.12 10.12
N SER A 676 15.17 -0.78 11.04
CA SER A 676 14.93 -0.37 12.42
C SER A 676 16.24 -0.08 13.16
N CYS A 677 16.29 1.09 13.81
CA CYS A 677 17.38 1.58 14.68
C CYS A 677 18.74 1.77 13.96
N ARG A 678 19.12 3.03 13.71
CA ARG A 678 20.40 3.36 13.07
C ARG A 678 21.43 4.07 13.97
N ASP A 679 21.05 4.98 14.89
CA ASP A 679 22.07 5.81 15.58
C ASP A 679 22.00 6.03 17.12
N ASN A 680 23.21 5.93 17.70
CA ASN A 680 23.88 6.56 18.86
C ASN A 680 23.34 6.59 20.30
N ASP A 681 22.04 6.62 20.63
CA ASP A 681 21.59 6.73 22.04
C ASP A 681 21.06 5.44 22.68
N SER A 682 21.23 4.29 22.00
CA SER A 682 20.89 2.97 22.54
C SER A 682 22.12 2.18 23.00
N MET A 683 21.98 1.33 24.04
CA MET A 683 23.05 0.41 24.46
C MET A 683 23.50 -0.59 23.38
N VAL A 684 22.74 -0.74 22.30
CA VAL A 684 23.20 -1.39 21.06
C VAL A 684 23.79 -0.30 20.16
N THR A 685 25.12 -0.18 20.16
CA THR A 685 25.87 0.88 19.44
C THR A 685 25.87 0.74 17.91
N SER A 686 25.35 -0.35 17.35
CA SER A 686 25.19 -0.55 15.90
C SER A 686 24.22 -1.70 15.60
N ASN A 687 23.43 -1.60 14.54
CA ASN A 687 22.50 -2.65 14.13
C ASN A 687 23.28 -3.93 13.70
N PRO A 688 23.16 -5.07 14.43
CA PRO A 688 23.92 -6.29 14.15
C PRO A 688 23.51 -6.97 12.84
N PHE A 689 22.26 -6.83 12.40
CA PHE A 689 21.77 -7.41 11.14
C PHE A 689 22.40 -6.70 9.93
N ARG A 690 22.54 -5.37 9.98
CA ARG A 690 23.38 -4.63 9.01
C ARG A 690 24.84 -5.08 9.07
N GLY A 691 25.41 -5.21 10.27
CA GLY A 691 26.77 -5.70 10.46
C GLY A 691 27.01 -7.11 9.88
N ALA A 692 25.99 -7.97 9.86
CA ALA A 692 26.01 -9.27 9.18
C ALA A 692 25.85 -9.13 7.66
N LEU A 693 24.96 -8.24 7.17
CA LEU A 693 24.79 -7.94 5.75
C LEU A 693 26.09 -7.43 5.10
N CYS A 694 26.86 -6.58 5.80
CA CYS A 694 28.20 -6.13 5.38
C CYS A 694 29.21 -7.26 5.17
N ARG A 695 29.00 -8.44 5.78
CA ARG A 695 29.95 -9.58 5.80
C ARG A 695 29.60 -10.67 4.78
N ILE A 696 28.61 -10.44 3.93
CA ILE A 696 28.32 -11.31 2.78
C ILE A 696 29.44 -11.17 1.74
N ILE A 697 29.91 -12.30 1.25
CA ILE A 697 30.93 -12.46 0.20
C ILE A 697 30.35 -13.25 -0.98
N ASP A 698 30.82 -12.95 -2.20
CA ASP A 698 30.40 -13.70 -3.39
C ASP A 698 30.91 -15.14 -3.32
N GLY A 699 30.00 -16.11 -3.49
CA GLY A 699 30.34 -17.53 -3.55
C GLY A 699 31.17 -17.93 -4.77
N ALA A 700 31.17 -17.09 -5.83
CA ALA A 700 31.77 -17.41 -7.13
C ALA A 700 33.30 -17.26 -7.23
N GLY A 701 33.99 -16.70 -6.22
CA GLY A 701 35.41 -16.33 -6.35
C GLY A 701 36.24 -16.52 -5.09
N ILE A 702 36.92 -17.67 -4.97
CA ILE A 702 38.16 -17.74 -4.20
C ILE A 702 39.30 -17.33 -5.12
N ILE A 703 39.69 -16.06 -5.03
CA ILE A 703 41.04 -15.63 -5.38
C ILE A 703 41.58 -14.89 -4.17
N GLU A 704 42.69 -15.38 -3.62
CA GLU A 704 43.46 -14.65 -2.60
C GLU A 704 44.17 -13.46 -3.26
N SER A 705 43.44 -12.38 -3.52
CA SER A 705 44.06 -11.11 -3.91
C SER A 705 44.43 -10.32 -2.66
N SER A 706 45.72 -10.41 -2.33
CA SER A 706 46.53 -9.50 -1.52
C SER A 706 45.92 -8.12 -1.19
N GLN A 707 46.15 -7.67 0.04
CA GLN A 707 45.94 -6.31 0.52
C GLN A 707 46.27 -5.24 -0.54
N ALA A 708 45.25 -4.57 -1.05
CA ALA A 708 45.38 -3.36 -1.84
C ALA A 708 44.60 -2.25 -1.13
N GLU A 709 45.32 -1.28 -0.57
CA GLU A 709 44.71 -0.07 0.02
C GLU A 709 44.12 0.82 -1.09
N MET A 710 42.92 0.48 -1.56
CA MET A 710 42.13 1.40 -2.36
C MET A 710 41.49 2.45 -1.46
N LYS A 711 41.99 3.68 -1.54
CA LYS A 711 41.32 4.87 -0.98
C LYS A 711 40.05 5.20 -1.79
N ASP A 712 38.97 4.45 -1.60
CA ASP A 712 37.62 4.98 -1.88
C ASP A 712 37.17 5.88 -0.70
N LEU A 713 36.42 6.92 -1.00
CA LEU A 713 36.11 8.04 -0.11
C LEU A 713 34.74 7.91 0.58
N ARG A 714 34.18 6.70 0.61
CA ARG A 714 32.95 6.35 1.36
C ARG A 714 33.11 6.00 2.86
N PRO A 715 34.30 5.66 3.42
CA PRO A 715 34.40 5.42 4.87
C PRO A 715 34.58 6.73 5.64
N ARG A 716 33.54 7.59 5.66
CA ARG A 716 33.44 8.75 6.57
C ARG A 716 32.24 8.70 7.53
N LEU A 717 31.34 7.72 7.39
CA LEU A 717 30.18 7.52 8.28
C LEU A 717 30.29 6.31 9.21
N MET A 718 31.45 5.63 9.26
CA MET A 718 31.72 4.51 10.18
C MET A 718 33.12 4.57 10.83
N GLN A 719 33.84 5.69 10.70
CA GLN A 719 35.19 5.87 11.31
C GLN A 719 35.12 6.45 12.74
N HIS A 720 34.34 5.81 13.61
CA HIS A 720 34.45 6.02 15.06
C HIS A 720 34.23 4.72 15.84
N HIS A 721 34.98 3.65 15.54
CA HIS A 721 35.41 2.70 16.57
C HIS A 721 36.74 2.01 16.25
N GLY A 722 37.48 1.70 17.31
CA GLY A 722 38.92 1.42 17.24
C GLY A 722 39.27 0.02 16.75
N THR A 723 40.52 -0.09 16.29
CA THR A 723 41.21 -1.34 15.97
C THR A 723 41.15 -2.35 17.13
N SER A 724 40.30 -3.37 16.99
CA SER A 724 40.44 -4.63 17.71
C SER A 724 40.11 -5.78 16.77
N GLN A 725 41.09 -6.68 16.60
CA GLN A 725 40.94 -7.85 15.74
C GLN A 725 39.97 -8.84 16.40
N SER A 726 38.81 -9.09 15.76
CA SER A 726 37.89 -10.17 16.15
C SER A 726 37.92 -11.28 15.09
N SER A 727 38.98 -12.08 15.11
CA SER A 727 39.06 -13.34 14.37
C SER A 727 38.04 -14.34 14.92
N GLY A 728 36.90 -14.52 14.23
CA GLY A 728 35.90 -15.52 14.62
C GLY A 728 34.53 -15.42 13.92
N ALA A 729 34.15 -14.27 13.37
CA ALA A 729 32.86 -14.14 12.67
C ALA A 729 32.87 -14.85 11.30
N GLN A 730 31.99 -15.83 11.10
CA GLN A 730 31.82 -16.56 9.83
C GLN A 730 31.52 -15.61 8.66
N LYS A 731 32.24 -15.78 7.54
CA LYS A 731 31.94 -15.10 6.27
C LYS A 731 30.75 -15.78 5.59
N LEU A 732 29.76 -15.00 5.18
CA LEU A 732 28.53 -15.52 4.56
C LEU A 732 28.70 -15.65 3.04
N LYS A 733 28.77 -16.88 2.51
CA LYS A 733 28.83 -17.13 1.07
C LYS A 733 27.44 -17.14 0.45
N LEU A 734 27.18 -16.22 -0.49
CA LEU A 734 25.97 -16.17 -1.34
C LEU A 734 26.37 -15.79 -2.77
N LEU A 735 25.66 -16.28 -3.79
CA LEU A 735 25.88 -15.87 -5.18
C LEU A 735 25.18 -14.53 -5.44
N ILE A 736 25.94 -13.44 -5.48
CA ILE A 736 25.39 -12.08 -5.64
C ILE A 736 24.68 -11.90 -6.98
N SER A 737 25.11 -12.62 -8.03
CA SER A 737 24.42 -12.68 -9.33
C SER A 737 22.98 -13.19 -9.23
N ASN A 738 22.70 -14.16 -8.34
CA ASN A 738 21.35 -14.66 -8.14
C ASN A 738 20.48 -13.62 -7.41
N VAL A 739 21.05 -12.89 -6.45
CA VAL A 739 20.37 -11.78 -5.76
C VAL A 739 19.96 -10.70 -6.78
N PHE A 740 20.86 -10.30 -7.69
CA PHE A 740 20.51 -9.34 -8.76
C PHE A 740 19.51 -9.88 -9.78
N LYS A 741 19.56 -11.17 -10.12
CA LYS A 741 18.55 -11.80 -10.99
C LYS A 741 17.16 -11.72 -10.34
N VAL A 742 17.05 -12.03 -9.05
CA VAL A 742 15.79 -11.97 -8.30
C VAL A 742 15.28 -10.54 -8.16
N ILE A 743 16.14 -9.60 -7.74
CA ILE A 743 15.75 -8.18 -7.61
C ILE A 743 15.33 -7.60 -8.97
N GLY A 744 16.03 -7.94 -10.05
CA GLY A 744 15.66 -7.53 -11.41
C GLY A 744 14.31 -8.10 -11.87
N SER A 745 14.03 -9.38 -11.58
CA SER A 745 12.72 -9.99 -11.91
C SER A 745 11.59 -9.49 -11.02
N HIS A 746 11.90 -9.06 -9.79
CA HIS A 746 10.97 -8.46 -8.84
C HIS A 746 10.98 -6.92 -8.88
N ALA A 747 11.59 -6.31 -9.88
CA ALA A 747 11.63 -4.86 -10.02
C ALA A 747 10.25 -4.18 -9.96
N PRO A 748 9.12 -4.75 -10.44
CA PRO A 748 7.80 -4.12 -10.24
C PRO A 748 7.39 -3.91 -8.78
N TYR A 749 7.97 -4.65 -7.83
CA TYR A 749 7.62 -4.60 -6.41
C TYR A 749 8.50 -3.59 -5.63
N GLU A 750 7.85 -2.79 -4.80
CA GLU A 750 8.46 -1.67 -4.07
C GLU A 750 9.52 -2.13 -3.05
N ALA A 751 9.23 -3.19 -2.30
CA ALA A 751 10.18 -3.84 -1.38
C ALA A 751 11.54 -4.19 -2.04
N SER A 752 11.56 -4.60 -3.31
CA SER A 752 12.80 -4.97 -4.02
C SER A 752 13.71 -3.78 -4.29
N HIS A 753 13.16 -2.57 -4.48
CA HIS A 753 13.93 -1.34 -4.60
C HIS A 753 14.59 -0.96 -3.28
N LEU A 754 13.86 -1.03 -2.18
CA LEU A 754 14.40 -0.74 -0.86
C LEU A 754 15.43 -1.79 -0.43
N MET A 755 15.22 -3.06 -0.78
CA MET A 755 16.23 -4.12 -0.59
C MET A 755 17.50 -3.81 -1.38
N LEU A 756 17.38 -3.46 -2.66
CA LEU A 756 18.51 -3.11 -3.52
C LEU A 756 19.29 -1.89 -2.98
N TYR A 757 18.59 -0.82 -2.61
CA TYR A 757 19.18 0.35 -1.96
C TYR A 757 19.96 -0.05 -0.71
N THR A 758 19.33 -0.82 0.18
CA THR A 758 19.94 -1.26 1.45
C THR A 758 21.18 -2.11 1.20
N LEU A 759 21.14 -3.02 0.22
CA LEU A 759 22.27 -3.87 -0.17
C LEU A 759 23.44 -3.07 -0.75
N LEU A 760 23.18 -2.16 -1.70
CA LEU A 760 24.21 -1.34 -2.35
C LEU A 760 24.87 -0.36 -1.38
N TYR A 761 24.13 0.16 -0.41
CA TYR A 761 24.65 1.07 0.61
C TYR A 761 25.42 0.34 1.71
N THR A 762 24.94 -0.84 2.12
CA THR A 762 25.47 -1.57 3.30
C THR A 762 26.63 -2.52 2.95
N ASN A 763 26.66 -3.13 1.75
CA ASN A 763 27.69 -4.10 1.38
C ASN A 763 28.55 -3.62 0.19
N PRO A 764 29.82 -3.23 0.41
CA PRO A 764 30.73 -2.82 -0.67
C PRO A 764 30.99 -3.87 -1.75
N MET A 765 31.04 -5.16 -1.42
CA MET A 765 31.26 -6.22 -2.43
C MET A 765 30.04 -6.40 -3.34
N VAL A 766 28.82 -6.21 -2.83
CA VAL A 766 27.61 -6.19 -3.67
C VAL A 766 27.69 -5.02 -4.63
N TRP A 767 28.06 -3.84 -4.14
CA TRP A 767 28.29 -2.66 -4.97
C TRP A 767 29.38 -2.89 -6.05
N ASP A 768 30.55 -3.38 -5.68
CA ASP A 768 31.67 -3.63 -6.61
C ASP A 768 31.30 -4.66 -7.68
N ARG A 769 30.56 -5.71 -7.29
CA ARG A 769 30.06 -6.73 -8.20
C ARG A 769 29.00 -6.16 -9.15
N ALA A 770 28.14 -5.25 -8.69
CA ALA A 770 27.17 -4.56 -9.52
C ALA A 770 27.87 -3.70 -10.58
N VAL A 771 28.81 -2.83 -10.18
CA VAL A 771 29.55 -1.98 -11.13
C VAL A 771 30.39 -2.77 -12.14
N SER A 772 30.90 -3.94 -11.74
CA SER A 772 31.81 -4.76 -12.55
C SER A 772 31.13 -5.90 -13.33
N SER A 773 29.79 -6.02 -13.30
CA SER A 773 29.09 -7.13 -13.97
C SER A 773 28.63 -6.76 -15.39
N ALA A 774 28.91 -7.65 -16.35
CA ALA A 774 28.38 -7.53 -17.71
C ALA A 774 26.86 -7.80 -17.78
N ASP A 775 26.30 -8.58 -16.84
CA ASP A 775 24.87 -8.92 -16.80
C ASP A 775 23.97 -7.80 -16.22
N MET A 776 24.51 -6.59 -15.98
CA MET A 776 23.77 -5.49 -15.32
C MET A 776 22.51 -5.04 -16.05
N GLU A 777 22.40 -5.29 -17.34
CA GLU A 777 21.17 -5.05 -18.10
C GLU A 777 19.96 -5.79 -17.51
N ARG A 778 20.15 -6.98 -16.91
CA ARG A 778 19.08 -7.75 -16.24
C ARG A 778 18.56 -7.09 -14.96
N LEU A 779 19.36 -6.23 -14.34
CA LEU A 779 18.97 -5.47 -13.15
C LEU A 779 18.44 -4.08 -13.53
N LEU A 780 19.12 -3.39 -14.45
CA LEU A 780 18.83 -1.98 -14.75
C LEU A 780 17.73 -1.78 -15.78
N LEU A 781 17.55 -2.67 -16.77
CA LEU A 781 16.47 -2.49 -17.77
C LEU A 781 15.07 -2.53 -17.15
N PRO A 782 14.74 -3.43 -16.20
CA PRO A 782 13.45 -3.40 -15.51
C PRO A 782 13.23 -2.12 -14.70
N LEU A 783 14.27 -1.62 -14.00
CA LEU A 783 14.19 -0.37 -13.22
C LEU A 783 13.97 0.86 -14.12
N LEU A 784 14.62 0.88 -15.31
CA LEU A 784 14.42 1.92 -16.31
C LEU A 784 13.05 1.84 -17.00
N GLU A 785 12.47 0.65 -17.16
CA GLU A 785 11.10 0.46 -17.64
C GLU A 785 10.08 1.09 -16.68
N ILE A 786 10.25 0.92 -15.37
CA ILE A 786 9.36 1.52 -14.37
C ILE A 786 9.50 3.05 -14.39
N LEU A 787 10.73 3.57 -14.44
CA LEU A 787 10.98 5.01 -14.50
C LEU A 787 10.49 5.65 -15.81
N HIS A 788 10.45 4.89 -16.92
CA HIS A 788 9.80 5.33 -18.16
C HIS A 788 8.29 5.56 -17.98
N HIS A 789 7.62 4.71 -17.18
CA HIS A 789 6.19 4.77 -16.89
C HIS A 789 5.86 5.63 -15.66
N ALA A 790 6.72 6.57 -15.24
CA ALA A 790 6.61 7.32 -13.98
C ALA A 790 5.26 8.02 -13.70
N ARG A 791 4.38 8.21 -14.69
CA ARG A 791 3.02 8.74 -14.47
C ARG A 791 2.11 7.78 -13.70
N SER A 792 2.34 6.48 -13.77
CA SER A 792 1.53 5.43 -13.11
C SER A 792 2.27 4.76 -11.94
N VAL A 793 3.22 5.46 -11.34
CA VAL A 793 4.10 4.96 -10.28
C VAL A 793 3.96 5.88 -9.06
N GLU A 794 3.85 5.30 -7.86
CA GLU A 794 3.73 6.07 -6.61
C GLU A 794 5.01 6.92 -6.36
N PRO A 795 4.88 8.16 -5.83
CA PRO A 795 6.04 9.03 -5.59
C PRO A 795 7.16 8.38 -4.76
N SER A 796 6.83 7.57 -3.76
CA SER A 796 7.78 6.79 -2.97
C SER A 796 8.69 5.90 -3.82
N ARG A 797 8.09 5.14 -4.75
CA ARG A 797 8.81 4.28 -5.70
C ARG A 797 9.72 5.10 -6.61
N LEU A 798 9.26 6.27 -7.05
CA LEU A 798 10.07 7.20 -7.87
C LEU A 798 11.28 7.72 -7.09
N TYR A 799 11.12 8.13 -5.83
CA TYR A 799 12.23 8.57 -4.99
C TYR A 799 13.28 7.47 -4.85
N MET A 800 12.87 6.25 -4.51
CA MET A 800 13.78 5.10 -4.38
C MET A 800 14.49 4.74 -5.69
N LEU A 801 13.77 4.72 -6.82
CA LEU A 801 14.35 4.45 -8.15
C LEU A 801 15.41 5.48 -8.53
N VAL A 802 15.10 6.77 -8.35
CA VAL A 802 16.02 7.86 -8.69
C VAL A 802 17.25 7.83 -7.78
N VAL A 803 17.11 7.54 -6.48
CA VAL A 803 18.25 7.38 -5.55
C VAL A 803 19.12 6.17 -5.90
N VAL A 804 18.53 5.01 -6.22
CA VAL A 804 19.28 3.81 -6.66
C VAL A 804 20.07 4.10 -7.94
N LEU A 805 19.45 4.72 -8.95
CA LEU A 805 20.11 5.04 -10.20
C LEU A 805 21.15 6.17 -10.05
N LEU A 806 20.92 7.15 -9.17
CA LEU A 806 21.92 8.15 -8.79
C LEU A 806 23.13 7.48 -8.12
N THR A 807 22.87 6.53 -7.21
CA THR A 807 23.90 5.73 -6.54
C THR A 807 24.77 4.97 -7.55
N PHE A 808 24.19 4.46 -8.64
CA PHE A 808 24.95 3.89 -9.77
C PHE A 808 25.77 4.95 -10.54
N THR A 809 25.11 6.03 -11.00
CA THR A 809 25.75 7.04 -11.86
C THR A 809 26.86 7.85 -11.18
N GLN A 810 26.91 7.93 -9.85
CA GLN A 810 27.99 8.65 -9.15
C GLN A 810 29.38 8.02 -9.35
N ASN A 811 29.47 6.79 -9.88
CA ASN A 811 30.74 6.13 -10.18
C ASN A 811 31.16 6.38 -11.65
N PRO A 812 32.31 7.04 -11.91
CA PRO A 812 32.71 7.41 -13.27
C PRO A 812 33.09 6.20 -14.15
N THR A 813 33.59 5.10 -13.56
CA THR A 813 33.92 3.87 -14.28
C THR A 813 32.64 3.17 -14.76
N PHE A 814 31.61 3.09 -13.91
CA PHE A 814 30.29 2.60 -14.28
C PHE A 814 29.72 3.40 -15.45
N VAL A 815 29.69 4.73 -15.33
CA VAL A 815 29.16 5.60 -16.40
C VAL A 815 29.91 5.38 -17.71
N HIS A 816 31.25 5.36 -17.70
CA HIS A 816 32.04 5.12 -18.90
C HIS A 816 31.71 3.76 -19.56
N ASN A 817 31.61 2.69 -18.77
CA ASN A 817 31.25 1.35 -19.26
C ASN A 817 29.83 1.32 -19.84
N THR A 818 28.86 2.03 -19.24
CA THR A 818 27.48 2.08 -19.76
C THR A 818 27.35 2.79 -21.11
N HIS A 819 28.26 3.72 -21.43
CA HIS A 819 28.28 4.40 -22.73
C HIS A 819 29.06 3.61 -23.81
N THR A 820 30.07 2.83 -23.41
CA THR A 820 31.05 2.25 -24.36
C THR A 820 31.01 0.73 -24.51
N GLN A 821 30.52 -0.02 -23.51
CA GLN A 821 30.58 -1.49 -23.48
C GLN A 821 29.20 -2.16 -23.44
N LEU A 822 28.22 -1.54 -22.76
CA LEU A 822 26.86 -2.08 -22.63
C LEU A 822 25.97 -1.54 -23.74
N ILE A 823 25.71 -2.34 -24.77
CA ILE A 823 24.85 -2.01 -25.91
C ILE A 823 23.60 -2.89 -25.86
N VAL A 824 22.46 -2.25 -25.66
CA VAL A 824 21.14 -2.88 -25.60
C VAL A 824 20.61 -3.00 -27.04
N PRO A 825 20.52 -4.21 -27.62
CA PRO A 825 20.20 -4.37 -29.05
C PRO A 825 18.75 -3.99 -29.38
N LYS A 826 17.83 -4.13 -28.42
CA LYS A 826 16.42 -3.72 -28.55
C LYS A 826 15.83 -3.42 -27.18
N VAL A 827 15.08 -2.32 -27.08
CA VAL A 827 14.31 -1.96 -25.88
C VAL A 827 12.83 -2.27 -26.14
N PRO A 828 12.28 -3.41 -25.67
CA PRO A 828 10.97 -3.91 -26.11
C PRO A 828 9.78 -3.07 -25.64
N TRP A 829 9.92 -2.37 -24.51
CA TRP A 829 8.90 -1.51 -23.92
C TRP A 829 8.90 -0.07 -24.48
N TYR A 830 9.96 0.35 -25.16
CA TYR A 830 10.03 1.70 -25.75
C TYR A 830 9.36 1.70 -27.13
N GLN A 831 8.05 1.92 -27.16
CA GLN A 831 7.22 1.73 -28.37
C GLN A 831 7.09 2.97 -29.26
N GLU A 832 7.46 4.16 -28.78
CA GLU A 832 7.30 5.41 -29.53
C GLU A 832 8.19 5.47 -30.79
N HIS A 833 9.40 4.91 -30.69
CA HIS A 833 10.38 4.86 -31.78
C HIS A 833 11.17 3.55 -31.75
N TYR A 834 11.60 3.08 -32.92
CA TYR A 834 12.40 1.86 -33.03
C TYR A 834 13.83 2.12 -32.52
N MET A 835 14.10 1.75 -31.26
CA MET A 835 15.43 1.84 -30.65
C MET A 835 16.21 0.54 -30.85
N VAL A 836 17.32 0.63 -31.55
CA VAL A 836 18.25 -0.48 -31.89
C VAL A 836 19.66 -0.05 -31.53
N ASP A 837 20.45 -0.98 -30.99
CA ASP A 837 21.86 -0.79 -30.62
C ASP A 837 22.14 0.48 -29.81
N VAL A 838 21.30 0.73 -28.79
CA VAL A 838 21.45 1.89 -27.90
C VAL A 838 22.37 1.54 -26.73
N SER A 839 23.39 2.37 -26.45
CA SER A 839 24.20 2.18 -25.24
C SER A 839 23.37 2.43 -23.99
N LEU A 840 23.58 1.64 -22.93
CA LEU A 840 22.80 1.73 -21.69
C LEU A 840 22.85 3.14 -21.09
N GLY A 841 24.00 3.81 -21.17
CA GLY A 841 24.17 5.20 -20.75
C GLY A 841 23.29 6.18 -21.57
N SER A 842 23.22 6.00 -22.90
CA SER A 842 22.31 6.78 -23.75
C SER A 842 20.84 6.53 -23.40
N LEU A 843 20.46 5.29 -23.08
CA LEU A 843 19.10 4.95 -22.64
C LEU A 843 18.78 5.62 -21.30
N MET A 844 19.69 5.55 -20.32
CA MET A 844 19.53 6.23 -19.03
C MET A 844 19.36 7.75 -19.20
N MET A 845 20.15 8.39 -20.06
CA MET A 845 20.00 9.82 -20.35
C MET A 845 18.63 10.15 -20.98
N ILE A 846 18.09 9.31 -21.86
CA ILE A 846 16.74 9.48 -22.43
C ILE A 846 15.67 9.39 -21.34
N ILE A 847 15.76 8.42 -20.43
CA ILE A 847 14.78 8.26 -19.34
C ILE A 847 14.87 9.41 -18.33
N PHE A 848 16.06 9.83 -17.90
CA PHE A 848 16.21 10.98 -17.01
C PHE A 848 15.76 12.29 -17.66
N THR A 849 16.02 12.49 -18.96
CA THR A 849 15.52 13.67 -19.69
C THR A 849 13.99 13.69 -19.71
N ARG A 850 13.35 12.55 -19.99
CA ARG A 850 11.87 12.41 -19.92
C ARG A 850 11.33 12.67 -18.52
N LEU A 851 12.00 12.18 -17.48
CA LEU A 851 11.62 12.42 -16.08
C LEU A 851 11.71 13.90 -15.70
N ILE A 852 12.77 14.60 -16.11
CA ILE A 852 12.93 16.05 -15.89
C ILE A 852 11.82 16.83 -16.60
N ILE A 853 11.51 16.53 -17.87
CA ILE A 853 10.37 17.14 -18.59
C ILE A 853 9.07 16.90 -17.81
N ARG A 854 8.82 15.65 -17.39
CA ARG A 854 7.60 15.27 -16.65
C ARG A 854 7.50 16.00 -15.31
N ASN A 855 8.62 16.14 -14.59
CA ASN A 855 8.65 16.84 -13.32
C ASN A 855 8.33 18.34 -13.50
N ILE A 856 8.98 19.01 -14.44
CA ILE A 856 8.75 20.43 -14.76
C ILE A 856 7.29 20.70 -15.20
N THR A 857 6.68 19.76 -15.91
CA THR A 857 5.33 19.93 -16.50
C THR A 857 4.19 19.44 -15.61
N HIS A 858 4.42 18.50 -14.69
CA HIS A 858 3.36 17.86 -13.90
C HIS A 858 3.67 17.73 -12.40
N PHE A 859 4.82 17.15 -12.00
CA PHE A 859 5.03 16.79 -10.59
C PHE A 859 5.44 17.97 -9.70
N GLN A 860 6.26 18.89 -10.22
CA GLN A 860 6.81 20.05 -9.50
C GLN A 860 7.52 19.68 -8.18
N ASP A 861 8.19 18.53 -8.18
CA ASP A 861 8.84 17.90 -7.01
C ASP A 861 10.34 18.21 -6.98
N ASN A 862 10.79 18.89 -5.91
CA ASN A 862 12.19 19.29 -5.74
C ASN A 862 13.15 18.08 -5.59
N PHE A 863 12.72 17.01 -4.92
CA PHE A 863 13.55 15.83 -4.68
C PHE A 863 13.82 15.05 -5.97
N ILE A 864 12.77 14.80 -6.76
CA ILE A 864 12.90 14.20 -8.10
C ILE A 864 13.75 15.13 -8.99
N HIS A 865 13.56 16.45 -8.89
CA HIS A 865 14.32 17.40 -9.71
C HIS A 865 15.83 17.26 -9.46
N LEU A 866 16.26 17.47 -8.22
CA LEU A 866 17.67 17.51 -7.83
C LEU A 866 18.36 16.17 -8.14
N ASN A 867 17.77 15.05 -7.74
CA ASN A 867 18.39 13.74 -7.92
C ASN A 867 18.39 13.27 -9.39
N ALA A 868 17.37 13.59 -10.18
CA ALA A 868 17.35 13.28 -11.61
C ALA A 868 18.38 14.12 -12.39
N PHE A 869 18.55 15.39 -12.03
CA PHE A 869 19.58 16.25 -12.63
C PHE A 869 20.98 15.81 -12.25
N ALA A 870 21.21 15.48 -10.98
CA ALA A 870 22.46 14.90 -10.50
C ALA A 870 22.86 13.64 -11.30
N ALA A 871 21.91 12.74 -11.55
CA ALA A 871 22.14 11.53 -12.34
C ALA A 871 22.38 11.82 -13.84
N LEU A 872 21.65 12.77 -14.44
CA LEU A 872 21.86 13.19 -15.83
C LEU A 872 23.24 13.85 -16.02
N SER A 873 23.61 14.76 -15.13
CA SER A 873 24.94 15.40 -15.10
C SER A 873 26.05 14.39 -14.84
N ASN A 874 25.79 13.36 -14.04
CA ASN A 874 26.74 12.26 -13.86
C ASN A 874 27.00 11.49 -15.16
N LEU A 875 25.95 11.13 -15.90
CA LEU A 875 26.05 10.45 -17.19
C LEU A 875 26.80 11.29 -18.24
N ALA A 876 26.51 12.60 -18.29
CA ALA A 876 27.07 13.53 -19.26
C ALA A 876 28.61 13.61 -19.27
N ARG A 877 29.30 13.34 -18.14
CA ARG A 877 30.77 13.46 -18.03
C ARG A 877 31.56 12.44 -18.85
N SER A 878 30.95 11.31 -19.20
CA SER A 878 31.57 10.27 -20.04
C SER A 878 30.67 9.85 -21.21
N ALA A 879 29.73 10.73 -21.59
CA ALA A 879 28.84 10.54 -22.72
C ALA A 879 29.63 10.47 -24.03
N GLU A 880 29.78 9.26 -24.55
CA GLU A 880 30.40 8.96 -25.85
C GLU A 880 29.37 8.32 -26.79
N SER A 881 29.47 8.65 -28.07
CA SER A 881 28.62 8.09 -29.13
C SER A 881 27.12 8.19 -28.83
N LEU A 882 26.69 9.34 -28.30
CA LEU A 882 25.29 9.54 -27.89
C LEU A 882 24.29 9.17 -28.99
N HIS A 883 23.30 8.36 -28.61
CA HIS A 883 22.19 8.01 -29.49
C HIS A 883 21.37 9.26 -29.88
N MET A 884 20.81 9.29 -31.10
CA MET A 884 20.14 10.48 -31.65
C MET A 884 19.03 11.01 -30.73
N TYR A 885 18.22 10.13 -30.12
CA TYR A 885 17.16 10.52 -29.19
C TYR A 885 17.68 11.10 -27.85
N ALA A 886 18.88 10.72 -27.40
CA ALA A 886 19.49 11.31 -26.21
C ALA A 886 19.95 12.75 -26.51
N ALA A 887 20.65 12.92 -27.63
CA ALA A 887 21.12 14.22 -28.11
C ALA A 887 19.96 15.20 -28.41
N GLN A 888 18.96 14.75 -29.17
CA GLN A 888 17.77 15.55 -29.49
C GLN A 888 16.91 15.83 -28.26
N GLY A 889 16.81 14.87 -27.32
CA GLY A 889 16.06 15.02 -26.08
C GLY A 889 16.55 16.20 -25.27
N ILE A 890 17.84 16.20 -24.88
CA ILE A 890 18.43 17.23 -24.01
C ILE A 890 18.33 18.62 -24.65
N VAL A 891 18.71 18.74 -25.93
CA VAL A 891 18.60 20.02 -26.67
C VAL A 891 17.14 20.46 -26.85
N GLY A 892 16.22 19.50 -27.01
CA GLY A 892 14.78 19.75 -27.10
C GLY A 892 14.17 20.31 -25.82
N VAL A 893 14.66 19.91 -24.64
CA VAL A 893 14.20 20.50 -23.36
C VAL A 893 14.66 21.96 -23.24
N ILE A 894 15.89 22.29 -23.65
CA ILE A 894 16.39 23.67 -23.69
C ILE A 894 15.51 24.52 -24.60
N ASP A 895 15.19 24.03 -25.81
CA ASP A 895 14.32 24.73 -26.78
C ASP A 895 12.89 24.95 -26.24
N MET A 896 12.31 23.92 -25.61
CA MET A 896 11.00 24.01 -24.95
C MET A 896 11.00 25.06 -23.82
N LEU A 897 12.00 25.03 -22.94
CA LEU A 897 12.10 25.96 -21.82
C LEU A 897 12.33 27.40 -22.29
N ALA A 898 13.23 27.63 -23.25
CA ALA A 898 13.50 28.94 -23.81
C ALA A 898 12.24 29.56 -24.45
N LYS A 899 11.46 28.77 -25.19
CA LYS A 899 10.18 29.22 -25.76
C LYS A 899 9.11 29.50 -24.71
N ASN A 900 9.08 28.72 -23.63
CA ASN A 900 8.15 28.94 -22.52
C ASN A 900 8.53 30.16 -21.68
N GLU A 901 9.82 30.41 -21.44
CA GLU A 901 10.35 31.63 -20.81
C GLU A 901 9.99 32.86 -21.63
N ALA A 902 10.24 32.84 -22.95
CA ALA A 902 9.93 33.98 -23.83
C ALA A 902 8.43 34.31 -23.84
N LYS A 903 7.55 33.30 -23.86
CA LYS A 903 6.09 33.49 -23.70
C LYS A 903 5.72 34.08 -22.35
N LEU A 904 6.38 33.63 -21.27
CA LEU A 904 6.16 34.11 -19.91
C LEU A 904 6.55 35.59 -19.78
N VAL A 905 7.69 35.99 -20.34
CA VAL A 905 8.15 37.39 -20.40
C VAL A 905 7.16 38.29 -21.14
N VAL A 906 6.55 37.80 -22.23
CA VAL A 906 5.50 38.55 -22.94
C VAL A 906 4.25 38.73 -22.07
N ARG A 907 3.81 37.68 -21.34
CA ARG A 907 2.69 37.79 -20.39
C ARG A 907 3.01 38.77 -19.26
N MET A 908 4.20 38.69 -18.66
CA MET A 908 4.65 39.62 -17.60
C MET A 908 4.65 41.08 -18.04
N LYS A 909 4.99 41.38 -19.29
CA LYS A 909 4.93 42.75 -19.86
C LYS A 909 3.52 43.25 -20.15
N GLY A 910 2.51 42.38 -20.12
CA GLY A 910 1.11 42.73 -20.36
C GLY A 910 0.26 42.96 -19.11
N LEU A 911 0.80 42.69 -17.92
CA LEU A 911 0.11 42.85 -16.63
C LEU A 911 -0.02 44.33 -16.22
N LYS A 912 -1.06 44.63 -15.42
CA LYS A 912 -1.30 45.99 -14.91
C LYS A 912 -0.60 46.16 -13.57
N ALA A 913 -0.34 47.42 -13.20
CA ALA A 913 0.32 47.77 -11.94
C ALA A 913 -0.50 47.46 -10.66
N THR A 914 -1.68 46.84 -10.79
CA THR A 914 -2.53 46.38 -9.68
C THR A 914 -2.29 44.92 -9.31
N ASP A 915 -1.52 44.18 -10.10
CA ASP A 915 -1.54 42.72 -10.12
C ASP A 915 -0.22 42.13 -9.57
N GLU A 916 0.30 42.68 -8.45
CA GLU A 916 1.63 42.33 -7.91
C GLU A 916 1.77 40.83 -7.56
N ASP A 917 0.72 40.19 -7.04
CA ASP A 917 0.76 38.77 -6.67
C ASP A 917 0.92 37.85 -7.90
N GLU A 918 0.21 38.15 -9.01
CA GLU A 918 0.38 37.41 -10.27
C GLU A 918 1.78 37.66 -10.85
N TYR A 919 2.27 38.90 -10.81
CA TYR A 919 3.62 39.23 -11.25
C TYR A 919 4.69 38.45 -10.46
N ASN A 920 4.55 38.36 -9.14
CA ASN A 920 5.47 37.63 -8.27
C ASN A 920 5.47 36.11 -8.56
N ALA A 921 4.29 35.50 -8.74
CA ALA A 921 4.17 34.09 -9.12
C ALA A 921 4.80 33.79 -10.49
N LEU A 922 4.57 34.66 -11.49
CA LEU A 922 5.19 34.54 -12.81
C LEU A 922 6.71 34.77 -12.76
N ALA A 923 7.20 35.69 -11.93
CA ALA A 923 8.62 35.94 -11.73
C ALA A 923 9.33 34.71 -11.11
N GLN A 924 8.72 34.05 -10.12
CA GLN A 924 9.24 32.81 -9.54
C GLN A 924 9.31 31.69 -10.60
N LYS A 925 8.26 31.52 -11.40
CA LYS A 925 8.21 30.55 -12.51
C LYS A 925 9.24 30.84 -13.60
N ARG A 926 9.49 32.12 -13.91
CA ARG A 926 10.56 32.57 -14.82
C ARG A 926 11.94 32.18 -14.28
N SER A 927 12.18 32.46 -13.00
CA SER A 927 13.45 32.14 -12.33
C SER A 927 13.75 30.63 -12.39
N ALA A 928 12.75 29.78 -12.14
CA ALA A 928 12.89 28.33 -12.26
C ALA A 928 13.26 27.89 -13.69
N TYR A 929 12.59 28.42 -14.73
CA TYR A 929 12.94 28.09 -16.12
C TYR A 929 14.35 28.54 -16.50
N VAL A 930 14.79 29.74 -16.08
CA VAL A 930 16.15 30.23 -16.33
C VAL A 930 17.18 29.30 -15.69
N GLU A 931 16.94 28.86 -14.45
CA GLU A 931 17.86 27.97 -13.74
C GLU A 931 17.89 26.56 -14.38
N PHE A 932 16.75 26.01 -14.78
CA PHE A 932 16.70 24.74 -15.51
C PHE A 932 17.44 24.82 -16.86
N ILE A 933 17.38 25.95 -17.57
CA ILE A 933 18.15 26.16 -18.81
C ILE A 933 19.66 26.17 -18.51
N ARG A 934 20.12 26.84 -17.44
CA ARG A 934 21.54 26.82 -17.02
C ARG A 934 22.03 25.41 -16.73
N LEU A 935 21.32 24.67 -15.88
CA LEU A 935 21.66 23.29 -15.53
C LEU A 935 21.73 22.37 -16.78
N LEU A 936 20.80 22.52 -17.74
CA LEU A 936 20.87 21.80 -19.02
C LEU A 936 22.06 22.23 -19.90
N LEU A 937 22.42 23.52 -19.91
CA LEU A 937 23.58 24.02 -20.64
C LEU A 937 24.89 23.44 -20.06
N ASP A 938 24.98 23.21 -18.76
CA ASP A 938 26.13 22.56 -18.12
C ASP A 938 26.22 21.05 -18.44
N VAL A 939 25.07 20.37 -18.50
CA VAL A 939 24.96 18.99 -18.99
C VAL A 939 25.47 18.89 -20.43
N VAL A 940 25.00 19.76 -21.33
CA VAL A 940 25.47 19.78 -22.73
C VAL A 940 26.95 20.16 -22.82
N SER A 941 27.39 21.16 -22.06
CA SER A 941 28.81 21.59 -22.01
C SER A 941 29.74 20.45 -21.58
N SER A 942 29.29 19.59 -20.66
CA SER A 942 30.03 18.41 -20.22
C SER A 942 30.24 17.40 -21.36
N CYS A 943 29.21 17.14 -22.18
CA CYS A 943 29.30 16.27 -23.37
C CYS A 943 30.16 16.85 -24.51
N LEU A 944 30.47 18.16 -24.47
CA LEU A 944 31.25 18.89 -25.48
C LEU A 944 32.68 19.24 -25.03
N LYS A 945 33.16 18.71 -23.89
CA LYS A 945 34.57 18.84 -23.48
C LYS A 945 35.51 18.33 -24.59
N PRO A 946 36.74 18.85 -24.76
CA PRO A 946 37.58 18.59 -25.94
C PRO A 946 37.85 17.12 -26.30
N MET A 947 37.79 16.19 -25.34
CA MET A 947 37.93 14.74 -25.58
C MET A 947 36.63 14.06 -26.05
N LEU A 948 35.47 14.62 -25.69
CA LEU A 948 34.14 14.08 -26.00
C LEU A 948 33.48 14.75 -27.22
N LEU A 949 33.80 16.02 -27.50
CA LEU A 949 33.30 16.77 -28.66
C LEU A 949 33.32 15.95 -29.97
N PRO A 950 34.46 15.41 -30.44
CA PRO A 950 34.47 14.66 -31.70
C PRO A 950 33.88 13.24 -31.58
N ARG A 951 33.53 12.79 -30.38
CA ARG A 951 32.84 11.52 -30.12
C ARG A 951 31.30 11.65 -30.11
N ASN A 952 30.76 12.88 -30.20
CA ASN A 952 29.32 13.17 -30.10
C ASN A 952 28.73 13.90 -31.34
N PRO A 953 28.86 13.35 -32.57
CA PRO A 953 28.38 14.01 -33.79
C PRO A 953 26.85 14.25 -33.81
N GLN A 954 26.06 13.40 -33.15
CA GLN A 954 24.60 13.57 -33.05
C GLN A 954 24.20 14.76 -32.17
N LEU A 955 25.00 15.08 -31.14
CA LEU A 955 24.78 16.25 -30.28
C LEU A 955 25.11 17.53 -31.03
N ILE A 956 26.24 17.57 -31.74
CA ILE A 956 26.62 18.69 -32.61
C ILE A 956 25.53 18.97 -33.64
N TYR A 957 25.01 17.93 -34.31
CA TYR A 957 23.89 18.08 -35.25
C TYR A 957 22.63 18.63 -34.59
N SER A 958 22.26 18.12 -33.40
CA SER A 958 21.08 18.57 -32.67
C SER A 958 21.16 20.03 -32.24
N LEU A 959 22.35 20.51 -31.88
CA LEU A 959 22.63 21.91 -31.57
C LEU A 959 22.49 22.81 -32.80
N LEU A 960 23.11 22.44 -33.92
CA LEU A 960 23.00 23.19 -35.18
C LEU A 960 21.55 23.28 -35.68
N HIS A 961 20.78 22.18 -35.56
CA HIS A 961 19.35 22.15 -35.89
C HIS A 961 18.49 23.09 -35.01
N ARG A 962 19.03 23.57 -33.87
CA ARG A 962 18.37 24.52 -32.96
C ARG A 962 19.17 25.81 -32.77
N ALA A 963 20.08 26.15 -33.69
CA ALA A 963 20.98 27.31 -33.57
C ALA A 963 20.24 28.63 -33.25
N ASP A 964 19.09 28.89 -33.88
CA ASP A 964 18.25 30.08 -33.61
C ASP A 964 17.90 30.25 -32.13
N THR A 965 17.68 29.13 -31.43
CA THR A 965 17.35 29.13 -30.00
C THR A 965 18.53 29.58 -29.16
N PHE A 966 19.74 29.08 -29.47
CA PHE A 966 20.98 29.46 -28.79
C PHE A 966 21.43 30.89 -29.13
N ALA A 967 21.16 31.36 -30.36
CA ALA A 967 21.35 32.75 -30.77
C ALA A 967 20.38 33.71 -30.06
N THR A 968 19.17 33.24 -29.73
CA THR A 968 18.21 34.00 -28.92
C THR A 968 18.65 34.02 -27.45
N LEU A 969 19.03 32.87 -26.88
CA LEU A 969 19.57 32.75 -25.51
C LEU A 969 20.83 33.62 -25.30
N GLN A 970 21.66 33.78 -26.34
CA GLN A 970 22.86 34.62 -26.30
C GLN A 970 22.59 36.10 -26.00
N GLN A 971 21.37 36.59 -26.23
CA GLN A 971 21.01 38.01 -26.06
C GLN A 971 20.60 38.37 -24.62
N TYR A 972 20.31 37.38 -23.77
CA TYR A 972 19.87 37.60 -22.39
C TYR A 972 21.07 37.67 -21.43
N SER A 973 21.07 38.69 -20.57
CA SER A 973 22.15 38.90 -19.58
C SER A 973 22.23 37.74 -18.58
N GLU A 974 21.10 37.08 -18.31
CA GLU A 974 20.97 35.93 -17.42
C GLU A 974 21.84 34.73 -17.84
N PHE A 975 22.21 34.60 -19.12
CA PHE A 975 23.07 33.53 -19.64
C PHE A 975 24.50 33.98 -19.97
N ALA A 976 24.87 35.25 -19.75
CA ALA A 976 26.17 35.81 -20.14
C ALA A 976 27.37 34.99 -19.64
N ALA A 977 27.31 34.48 -18.40
CA ALA A 977 28.36 33.63 -17.82
C ALA A 977 28.60 32.33 -18.61
N HIS A 978 27.54 31.75 -19.19
CA HIS A 978 27.63 30.56 -20.02
C HIS A 978 28.05 30.94 -21.44
N VAL A 979 27.47 32.00 -22.01
CA VAL A 979 27.76 32.50 -23.37
C VAL A 979 29.25 32.76 -23.60
N HIS A 980 29.93 33.43 -22.67
CA HIS A 980 31.29 33.94 -22.91
C HIS A 980 32.39 32.86 -22.88
N ASN A 981 32.15 31.67 -22.33
CA ASN A 981 33.18 30.61 -22.21
C ASN A 981 32.66 29.16 -22.36
N SER A 982 31.37 28.92 -22.59
CA SER A 982 30.85 27.54 -22.70
C SER A 982 31.26 26.86 -24.02
N PRO A 983 31.61 25.55 -23.97
CA PRO A 983 31.77 24.70 -25.16
C PRO A 983 30.59 24.73 -26.15
N VAL A 984 29.37 25.07 -25.73
CA VAL A 984 28.16 25.09 -26.58
C VAL A 984 28.29 26.11 -27.72
N TRP A 985 28.50 27.39 -27.40
CA TRP A 985 28.60 28.45 -28.42
C TRP A 985 29.90 28.34 -29.24
N ILE A 986 30.99 27.88 -28.64
CA ILE A 986 32.24 27.58 -29.36
C ILE A 986 32.00 26.48 -30.42
N THR A 987 31.29 25.41 -30.05
CA THR A 987 30.95 24.31 -30.96
C THR A 987 30.02 24.79 -32.09
N LEU A 988 28.98 25.57 -31.77
CA LEU A 988 28.08 26.14 -32.78
C LEU A 988 28.84 26.99 -33.80
N ALA A 989 29.64 27.96 -33.35
CA ALA A 989 30.40 28.83 -34.23
C ALA A 989 31.41 28.07 -35.12
N GLN A 990 32.11 27.08 -34.54
CA GLN A 990 33.04 26.22 -35.30
C GLN A 990 32.31 25.42 -36.38
N PHE A 991 31.26 24.68 -36.02
CA PHE A 991 30.62 23.76 -36.95
C PHE A 991 29.69 24.45 -37.96
N GLU A 992 29.08 25.60 -37.62
CA GLU A 992 28.42 26.45 -38.62
C GLU A 992 29.41 26.90 -39.71
N THR A 993 30.61 27.32 -39.33
CA THR A 993 31.65 27.72 -40.29
C THR A 993 32.07 26.55 -41.17
N VAL A 994 32.22 25.35 -40.59
CA VAL A 994 32.56 24.12 -41.34
C VAL A 994 31.45 23.70 -42.30
N VAL A 995 30.18 23.83 -41.93
CA VAL A 995 29.04 23.56 -42.83
C VAL A 995 29.04 24.60 -43.94
N LYS A 996 29.04 25.90 -43.62
CA LYS A 996 29.06 27.01 -44.60
C LYS A 996 30.23 26.92 -45.59
N ALA A 997 31.39 26.41 -45.17
CA ALA A 997 32.56 26.23 -46.03
C ALA A 997 32.53 24.97 -46.92
N LYS A 998 31.66 23.99 -46.63
CA LYS A 998 31.55 22.71 -47.35
C LYS A 998 30.22 22.54 -48.09
N THR A 999 29.42 23.60 -48.21
CA THR A 999 28.11 23.60 -48.88
C THR A 999 27.97 24.80 -49.81
N SER A 1000 27.38 24.60 -50.99
CA SER A 1000 26.99 25.64 -51.94
C SER A 1000 25.61 26.23 -51.58
N PRO A 1001 25.29 27.50 -51.94
CA PRO A 1001 23.93 28.05 -51.80
C PRO A 1001 22.85 27.25 -52.54
N ASP A 1002 23.22 26.48 -53.57
CA ASP A 1002 22.32 25.65 -54.38
C ASP A 1002 22.14 24.21 -53.83
N ASP A 1003 22.82 23.82 -52.75
CA ASP A 1003 22.75 22.47 -52.20
C ASP A 1003 21.46 22.21 -51.41
N ILE A 1004 20.76 21.11 -51.71
CA ILE A 1004 19.61 20.65 -50.91
C ILE A 1004 20.13 19.97 -49.63
N LEU A 1005 20.29 20.76 -48.57
CA LEU A 1005 20.79 20.32 -47.27
C LEU A 1005 19.80 19.38 -46.56
N ASN A 1006 20.03 18.08 -46.68
CA ASN A 1006 19.33 17.06 -45.87
C ASN A 1006 20.14 16.66 -44.61
N ALA A 1007 19.47 16.04 -43.64
CA ALA A 1007 20.06 15.67 -42.36
C ALA A 1007 21.30 14.75 -42.48
N ASP A 1008 21.29 13.82 -43.44
CA ASP A 1008 22.38 12.88 -43.69
C ASP A 1008 23.63 13.58 -44.27
N MET A 1009 23.46 14.54 -45.18
CA MET A 1009 24.55 15.36 -45.72
C MET A 1009 25.24 16.18 -44.63
N ILE A 1010 24.46 16.85 -43.77
CA ILE A 1010 25.01 17.62 -42.64
C ILE A 1010 25.73 16.69 -41.65
N LEU A 1011 25.14 15.54 -41.30
CA LEU A 1011 25.77 14.55 -40.42
C LEU A 1011 27.06 13.97 -41.01
N LYS A 1012 27.16 13.77 -42.33
CA LYS A 1012 28.39 13.36 -43.01
C LYS A 1012 29.48 14.44 -42.89
N ILE A 1013 29.13 15.72 -43.09
CA ILE A 1013 30.05 16.85 -42.92
C ILE A 1013 30.59 16.91 -41.48
N ILE A 1014 29.70 16.80 -40.48
CA ILE A 1014 30.06 16.78 -39.05
C ILE A 1014 31.00 15.60 -38.74
N ARG A 1015 30.63 14.38 -39.14
CA ARG A 1015 31.45 13.16 -38.90
C ARG A 1015 32.84 13.25 -39.54
N SER A 1016 32.93 13.82 -40.75
CA SER A 1016 34.21 14.08 -41.42
C SER A 1016 35.09 15.01 -40.58
N GLU A 1017 34.53 16.10 -40.06
CA GLU A 1017 35.28 17.05 -39.23
C GLU A 1017 35.68 16.45 -37.88
N CYS A 1018 34.78 15.75 -37.20
CA CYS A 1018 35.08 15.01 -35.97
C CYS A 1018 36.24 14.02 -36.15
N THR A 1019 36.30 13.34 -37.31
CA THR A 1019 37.39 12.41 -37.65
C THR A 1019 38.72 13.15 -37.78
N SER A 1020 38.74 14.32 -38.44
CA SER A 1020 39.93 15.18 -38.52
C SER A 1020 40.40 15.69 -37.16
N LEU A 1021 39.46 16.05 -36.27
CA LEU A 1021 39.77 16.48 -34.89
C LEU A 1021 40.40 15.34 -34.06
N LEU A 1022 39.91 14.10 -34.18
CA LEU A 1022 40.51 12.92 -33.54
C LEU A 1022 41.92 12.60 -34.06
N ALA A 1023 42.16 12.77 -35.36
CA ALA A 1023 43.48 12.62 -35.95
C ALA A 1023 44.45 13.71 -35.45
N ALA A 1024 43.99 14.97 -35.34
CA ALA A 1024 44.77 16.10 -34.85
C ALA A 1024 45.10 16.01 -33.35
N SER A 1025 44.20 15.48 -32.51
CA SER A 1025 44.50 15.23 -31.10
C SER A 1025 45.50 14.09 -30.91
N SER A 1026 45.41 13.03 -31.73
CA SER A 1026 46.31 11.87 -31.69
C SER A 1026 47.74 12.21 -32.11
N THR A 1027 47.93 13.10 -33.07
CA THR A 1027 49.27 13.58 -33.48
C THR A 1027 49.89 14.53 -32.44
N ARG A 1028 49.10 15.41 -31.81
CA ARG A 1028 49.56 16.26 -30.69
C ARG A 1028 50.02 15.45 -29.47
N SER A 1029 49.37 14.31 -29.18
CA SER A 1029 49.80 13.38 -28.13
C SER A 1029 51.17 12.76 -28.43
N ARG A 1030 51.40 12.30 -29.66
CA ARG A 1030 52.69 11.70 -30.08
C ARG A 1030 53.85 12.71 -30.15
N ALA A 1031 53.58 13.99 -30.38
CA ALA A 1031 54.60 15.04 -30.40
C ALA A 1031 55.13 15.43 -28.99
N ARG A 1032 54.43 15.06 -27.92
CA ARG A 1032 54.82 15.35 -26.52
C ARG A 1032 55.45 14.11 -25.86
N GLY A 1033 56.58 13.67 -26.41
CA GLY A 1033 57.38 12.60 -25.82
C GLY A 1033 58.01 13.01 -24.48
N SER A 1034 57.87 12.16 -23.46
CA SER A 1034 58.67 12.08 -22.23
C SER A 1034 59.08 13.40 -21.54
N THR A 1035 58.31 13.84 -20.54
CA THR A 1035 58.86 14.19 -19.20
C THR A 1035 57.76 14.48 -18.17
N LYS A 1036 58.03 14.07 -16.93
CA LYS A 1036 57.37 14.45 -15.66
C LYS A 1036 55.90 14.05 -15.41
N SER A 1037 55.76 13.04 -14.57
CA SER A 1037 55.07 13.13 -13.27
C SER A 1037 53.69 13.77 -13.22
N ARG A 1038 52.67 12.92 -13.38
CA ARG A 1038 51.46 12.76 -12.55
C ARG A 1038 51.30 13.71 -11.33
N THR A 1039 51.09 15.00 -11.57
CA THR A 1039 50.59 15.98 -10.58
C THR A 1039 49.48 16.82 -11.22
N SER A 1040 48.24 16.53 -10.82
CA SER A 1040 47.10 17.44 -10.52
C SER A 1040 46.85 18.72 -11.34
N VAL A 1041 45.56 19.08 -11.45
CA VAL A 1041 45.00 20.33 -12.03
C VAL A 1041 44.88 20.23 -13.57
N ASP A 1042 43.74 20.42 -14.25
CA ASP A 1042 42.38 20.94 -13.92
C ASP A 1042 41.29 19.90 -14.28
N GLY A 1043 40.06 19.91 -13.74
CA GLY A 1043 39.39 20.78 -12.76
C GLY A 1043 37.92 20.31 -12.62
N ASP A 1044 37.41 20.22 -11.39
CA ASP A 1044 36.09 19.66 -11.02
C ASP A 1044 35.62 18.41 -11.79
N ASP A 1045 36.12 17.25 -11.34
CA ASP A 1045 35.49 15.95 -11.56
C ASP A 1045 34.65 15.54 -10.34
N THR A 1046 33.92 16.52 -9.81
CA THR A 1046 32.98 16.36 -8.70
C THR A 1046 31.74 15.59 -9.21
N SER A 1047 31.68 14.31 -8.85
CA SER A 1047 30.47 13.50 -9.01
C SER A 1047 29.38 14.02 -8.07
N TYR A 1048 28.16 14.17 -8.57
CA TYR A 1048 27.01 14.35 -7.70
C TYR A 1048 26.75 13.02 -7.01
N ARG A 1049 26.64 13.05 -5.69
CA ARG A 1049 26.41 11.89 -4.83
C ARG A 1049 25.10 12.08 -4.10
N TYR A 1050 24.42 10.97 -3.84
CA TYR A 1050 23.33 10.98 -2.88
C TYR A 1050 23.91 11.04 -1.46
N GLU A 1051 23.39 11.96 -0.65
CA GLU A 1051 23.65 12.02 0.79
C GLU A 1051 22.36 11.60 1.50
N GLU A 1052 22.46 10.55 2.31
CA GLU A 1052 21.32 10.04 3.09
C GLU A 1052 21.03 11.00 4.26
N GLU A 1053 19.75 11.21 4.57
CA GLU A 1053 19.35 12.04 5.72
C GLU A 1053 19.87 11.46 7.04
N SER A 1054 19.94 12.29 8.10
CA SER A 1054 20.54 11.86 9.37
C SER A 1054 19.74 10.80 10.12
N ASN A 1055 18.41 10.73 9.94
CA ASN A 1055 17.52 9.79 10.63
C ASN A 1055 16.59 9.09 9.61
N PRO A 1056 17.12 8.35 8.63
CA PRO A 1056 16.36 7.87 7.47
C PRO A 1056 15.31 6.82 7.86
N GLU A 1057 15.42 6.19 9.04
CA GLU A 1057 14.37 5.34 9.61
C GLU A 1057 13.06 6.07 9.89
N GLN A 1058 13.06 7.41 10.06
CA GLN A 1058 11.82 8.19 10.20
C GLN A 1058 10.96 8.12 8.92
N PHE A 1059 11.61 8.02 7.76
CA PHE A 1059 10.94 7.76 6.48
C PHE A 1059 10.73 6.26 6.26
N PHE A 1060 11.78 5.44 6.39
CA PHE A 1060 11.73 4.03 6.03
C PHE A 1060 10.87 3.16 6.94
N VAL A 1061 10.76 3.42 8.24
CA VAL A 1061 9.99 2.56 9.15
C VAL A 1061 8.47 2.68 8.91
N PRO A 1062 7.85 3.88 8.90
CA PRO A 1062 6.43 4.01 8.54
C PRO A 1062 6.14 3.45 7.14
N TYR A 1063 7.03 3.70 6.19
CA TYR A 1063 6.93 3.22 4.81
C TYR A 1063 6.96 1.69 4.69
N ILE A 1064 7.90 1.01 5.37
CA ILE A 1064 7.96 -0.46 5.41
C ILE A 1064 6.70 -1.01 6.06
N TRP A 1065 6.22 -0.43 7.16
CA TRP A 1065 5.01 -0.92 7.83
C TRP A 1065 3.74 -0.69 7.02
N LYS A 1066 3.63 0.40 6.26
CA LYS A 1066 2.57 0.61 5.26
C LYS A 1066 2.57 -0.53 4.25
N HIS A 1067 3.74 -0.84 3.69
CA HIS A 1067 3.89 -1.90 2.71
C HIS A 1067 3.63 -3.30 3.28
N ILE A 1068 4.02 -3.56 4.54
CA ILE A 1068 3.64 -4.78 5.26
C ILE A 1068 2.12 -4.86 5.39
N GLN A 1069 1.46 -3.79 5.84
CA GLN A 1069 0.01 -3.74 6.04
C GLN A 1069 -0.77 -3.94 4.73
N GLU A 1070 -0.26 -3.43 3.60
CA GLU A 1070 -0.78 -3.69 2.26
C GLU A 1070 -0.62 -5.18 1.87
N GLN A 1071 0.60 -5.73 1.98
CA GLN A 1071 0.91 -7.10 1.55
C GLN A 1071 0.49 -8.21 2.52
N THR A 1072 0.02 -7.88 3.74
CA THR A 1072 -0.47 -8.84 4.76
C THR A 1072 -1.97 -8.67 5.05
N PRO A 1073 -2.87 -8.76 4.05
CA PRO A 1073 -4.31 -8.68 4.30
C PRO A 1073 -4.80 -9.85 5.18
N ASP A 1074 -4.11 -11.00 5.15
CA ASP A 1074 -4.37 -12.16 5.99
C ASP A 1074 -4.17 -11.90 7.50
N PHE A 1075 -3.50 -10.80 7.87
CA PHE A 1075 -3.31 -10.42 9.28
C PHE A 1075 -4.54 -9.69 9.86
N CYS A 1076 -5.55 -9.31 9.06
CA CYS A 1076 -6.78 -8.70 9.55
C CYS A 1076 -6.55 -7.42 10.40
N TRP A 1077 -5.66 -6.53 9.93
CA TRP A 1077 -5.27 -5.29 10.60
C TRP A 1077 -6.45 -4.35 10.92
N LYS A 1078 -6.48 -3.80 12.14
CA LYS A 1078 -7.39 -2.69 12.49
C LYS A 1078 -6.81 -1.37 12.02
N VAL A 1079 -6.93 -1.07 10.73
CA VAL A 1079 -6.38 0.14 10.08
C VAL A 1079 -6.79 1.44 10.81
N ASN A 1080 -8.01 1.49 11.35
CA ASN A 1080 -8.52 2.63 12.13
C ASN A 1080 -7.85 2.83 13.50
N LYS A 1081 -7.03 1.88 13.98
CA LYS A 1081 -6.20 2.00 15.18
C LYS A 1081 -4.72 2.27 14.86
N ILE A 1082 -4.30 2.19 13.59
CA ILE A 1082 -2.89 2.39 13.23
C ILE A 1082 -2.52 3.87 13.36
N THR A 1083 -1.59 4.18 14.25
CA THR A 1083 -1.13 5.56 14.50
C THR A 1083 0.09 5.92 13.66
N LEU A 1084 0.91 4.94 13.29
CA LEU A 1084 2.18 5.14 12.57
C LEU A 1084 2.03 5.79 11.17
N PHE A 1085 0.85 5.72 10.56
CA PHE A 1085 0.58 6.31 9.24
C PHE A 1085 -0.13 7.67 9.31
N VAL A 1086 -0.48 8.14 10.51
CA VAL A 1086 -1.08 9.46 10.70
C VAL A 1086 0.04 10.50 10.53
N PRO A 1087 -0.08 11.45 9.59
CA PRO A 1087 0.89 12.53 9.49
C PRO A 1087 0.96 13.30 10.80
N SER A 1088 2.17 13.51 11.32
CA SER A 1088 2.36 14.47 12.40
C SER A 1088 2.05 15.87 11.88
N ASP A 1089 0.89 16.42 12.26
CA ASP A 1089 0.46 17.79 11.98
C ASP A 1089 1.36 18.83 12.71
N ILE A 1090 2.63 18.95 12.30
CA ILE A 1090 3.57 20.02 12.65
C ILE A 1090 4.56 20.26 11.50
N SER A 1091 4.77 21.54 11.17
CA SER A 1091 5.80 22.10 10.27
C SER A 1091 5.66 21.88 8.77
N THR A 1092 4.65 22.53 8.19
CA THR A 1092 4.79 23.18 6.87
C THR A 1092 5.84 24.31 6.92
N SER A 1093 7.11 23.97 7.12
CA SER A 1093 8.23 24.93 7.07
C SER A 1093 9.61 24.23 6.98
N LYS A 1094 9.92 23.63 5.82
CA LYS A 1094 11.28 23.48 5.19
C LYS A 1094 11.27 22.31 4.20
N LEU A 1095 11.11 22.63 2.92
CA LEU A 1095 11.63 21.92 1.74
C LEU A 1095 11.65 22.91 0.56
#